data_AF-A0A349PJY7-F1
#
_entry.id   AF-A0A349PJY7-F1
#
_cell.length_a   1.000
_cell.length_b   1.000
_cell.length_c   1.000
_cell.angle_alpha   90.00
_cell.angle_beta   90.00
_cell.angle_gamma   90.00
#
_symmetry.space_group_name_H-M   'P 1'
#
loop_
_entity.id
_entity.type
_entity.pdbx_description
1 polymer ?
#
loop_
_entity_poly.entity_id
_entity_poly.type
_entity_poly.pdbx_seq_one_letter_code
_entity_poly.pdbx_strand_id
1 'polypeptide(L)'
;LCLLFAISLMNIFDIDANLMSLGAIDFGIIIDGAVIIVEFIAFQIAHKSKGLGILSKEDRQIEIDQITYKSASKMMNSAIFGQLIILIVFIPILTLTGIEGKMFKPMGMTFSFALVGAMLLCFTYVPVVSSLFLKPKEENPKSISNRLIQMMQSWYIPVITWALANTKKVMYGAVGLLFMAMALFATMGGEFIPTLDEGDFVIQPVLKTGTSLTKTIATTTKIENIILKNFPEVEQVVSRIGAAEVPTDPMSMEESDIIVKLKPKSEWVSASSKDELADKIKAAIEKQIPNMDIEFTQPIEMRFNELISGTRSDVAVKIFGEDLEVLAHKAIEIKKAIQNVKGASDVIIEKTEGLPQMAVSYDRSKIARYGLNIADLNEIIALGFAGKTIGNVFEGEKRFDMVIRLDKNNRRDIEDLRNLYISVPNGEQIPLSELANIECTEGPAKISRDNTNRRIVVGINVRNRDLQSVVLDIQNIVENKIKLPVGYTVSYGGQFENLQSAKARLAIAVPIALFLIFILLYFAFSSVKEALMVYSAIPLSAVGGVLFLWLRDLPFSISAGVGFIALFGIAVLNGIVLIEHFKELKHSGMEDMDELILKGTTDRLRPVILTAAAAALGFLPMAISSSAGAEVQRPLATVVIGGLITATILTMVVLPILYKVFDGKEFKKAKFKSHKNRTFLLIGLLFTSFAFSQNSLSNTTELDDLIAKALQNNKGIKAAQLQVDKTKANITSAYSFDKTNIYYSYDQNNLAVNNEPLKVFGIQQRFAFPTVYGAQKRVYSAEYEKEKASLEIQKNKLTFSVSNAYHHIVYLQHQEKLYRYLDSLYQNFSKASDRKFELGETNYLEKITAQAKFRKVSTTLSQIVNDKKAQYEILQSLVQYEDKIVIVNSKIEPIYNLTNETSKVLYAEYLESVTKNYKNQISLQKQHWLPDINVDYFQGKNTGLSQSLYGFQVGVGIPLFYFGNKAKSKVAQLELQSWEQQKQNEEQKIDKYISQKINELAKYQEAINYYNQYGKKLSEEIIKVGNRSYKQGEIDFFQYIQSLENATAIQVDYLDNVLQYNRTQLDLQYLNF
;
A
#
# COMPACT_ATOMS: atom_id res chain seq x y z
N LEU A 1 -13.99 12.09 32.39
CA LEU A 1 -13.06 13.20 32.06
C LEU A 1 -12.10 12.84 30.93
N CYS A 2 -11.32 11.76 31.02
CA CYS A 2 -10.40 11.35 29.95
C CYS A 2 -11.11 11.15 28.58
N LEU A 3 -12.31 10.58 28.58
CA LEU A 3 -13.11 10.39 27.36
C LEU A 3 -13.56 11.72 26.73
N LEU A 4 -13.93 12.73 27.55
CA LEU A 4 -14.24 14.07 27.04
C LEU A 4 -13.00 14.73 26.43
N PHE A 5 -11.83 14.54 27.05
CA PHE A 5 -10.57 14.99 26.50
C PHE A 5 -10.26 14.31 25.16
N ALA A 6 -10.48 12.99 25.06
CA ALA A 6 -10.31 12.24 23.83
C ALA A 6 -11.26 12.71 22.72
N ILE A 7 -12.56 12.88 23.02
CA ILE A 7 -13.56 13.38 22.06
C ILE A 7 -13.22 14.81 21.58
N SER A 8 -12.78 15.68 22.49
CA SER A 8 -12.34 17.03 22.13
C SER A 8 -11.15 16.99 21.16
N LEU A 9 -10.17 16.12 21.40
CA LEU A 9 -9.05 15.94 20.49
C LEU A 9 -9.49 15.27 19.18
N MET A 10 -10.37 14.28 19.20
CA MET A 10 -10.94 13.69 17.98
C MET A 10 -11.58 14.76 17.10
N ASN A 11 -12.32 15.71 17.68
CA ASN A 11 -12.90 16.84 16.96
C ASN A 11 -11.85 17.82 16.42
N ILE A 12 -10.71 18.00 17.11
CA ILE A 12 -9.59 18.85 16.64
C ILE A 12 -8.82 18.17 15.50
N PHE A 13 -8.75 16.84 15.49
CA PHE A 13 -8.00 16.04 14.53
C PHE A 13 -8.88 15.42 13.42
N ASP A 14 -10.15 15.85 13.30
CA ASP A 14 -11.13 15.37 12.32
C ASP A 14 -11.27 13.84 12.31
N ILE A 15 -11.36 13.23 13.48
CA ILE A 15 -11.56 11.79 13.66
C ILE A 15 -13.03 11.51 13.94
N ASP A 16 -13.70 10.80 13.03
CA ASP A 16 -15.09 10.38 13.21
C ASP A 16 -15.27 9.44 14.40
N ALA A 17 -16.40 9.56 15.09
CA ALA A 17 -16.82 8.64 16.14
C ALA A 17 -17.55 7.45 15.52
N ASN A 18 -16.82 6.37 15.23
CA ASN A 18 -17.36 5.14 14.67
C ASN A 18 -16.96 3.93 15.53
N LEU A 19 -17.43 2.76 15.13
CA LEU A 19 -17.21 1.52 15.89
C LEU A 19 -15.71 1.16 16.01
N MET A 20 -14.89 1.53 15.02
CA MET A 20 -13.45 1.28 15.03
C MET A 20 -12.71 2.30 15.91
N SER A 21 -13.09 3.58 15.88
CA SER A 21 -12.44 4.63 16.69
C SER A 21 -12.75 4.50 18.18
N LEU A 22 -14.00 4.13 18.52
CA LEU A 22 -14.45 3.96 19.89
C LEU A 22 -14.25 2.54 20.43
N GLY A 23 -14.13 1.55 19.55
CA GLY A 23 -14.18 0.12 19.92
C GLY A 23 -13.00 -0.40 20.73
N ALA A 24 -11.90 0.35 20.82
CA ALA A 24 -10.73 -0.02 21.62
C ALA A 24 -10.55 0.83 22.89
N ILE A 25 -11.53 1.68 23.24
CA ILE A 25 -11.45 2.47 24.47
C ILE A 25 -11.74 1.54 25.66
N ASP A 26 -10.69 0.95 26.22
CA ASP A 26 -10.77 0.25 27.50
C ASP A 26 -10.52 1.23 28.66
N PHE A 27 -11.50 1.31 29.56
CA PHE A 27 -11.36 2.08 30.79
C PHE A 27 -10.29 1.51 31.71
N GLY A 28 -10.06 0.19 31.69
CA GLY A 28 -9.11 -0.50 32.55
C GLY A 28 -7.67 0.01 32.38
N ILE A 29 -7.16 0.06 31.15
CA ILE A 29 -5.82 0.62 30.89
C ILE A 29 -5.77 2.13 31.18
N ILE A 30 -6.83 2.87 30.83
CA ILE A 30 -6.86 4.33 30.98
C ILE A 30 -6.80 4.74 32.47
N ILE A 31 -7.45 3.99 33.37
CA ILE A 31 -7.47 4.29 34.81
C ILE A 31 -6.30 3.70 35.58
N ASP A 32 -5.48 2.83 34.99
CA ASP A 32 -4.44 2.07 35.68
C ASP A 32 -3.47 2.97 36.46
N GLY A 33 -2.95 4.02 35.81
CA GLY A 33 -2.06 4.99 36.48
C GLY A 33 -2.73 5.72 37.66
N ALA A 34 -4.03 6.03 37.56
CA ALA A 34 -4.76 6.64 38.66
C ALA A 34 -4.95 5.66 39.82
N VAL A 35 -5.25 4.40 39.52
CA VAL A 35 -5.41 3.33 40.50
C VAL A 35 -4.13 3.09 41.29
N ILE A 36 -2.97 3.04 40.63
CA ILE A 36 -1.66 2.89 41.29
C ILE A 36 -1.41 4.04 42.28
N ILE A 37 -1.69 5.28 41.85
CA ILE A 37 -1.49 6.47 42.69
C ILE A 37 -2.45 6.47 43.88
N VAL A 38 -3.74 6.23 43.65
CA VAL A 38 -4.79 6.23 44.69
C VAL A 38 -4.55 5.13 45.72
N GLU A 39 -4.22 3.90 45.29
CA GLU A 39 -3.96 2.79 46.20
C GLU A 39 -2.71 3.06 47.06
N PHE A 40 -1.65 3.63 46.48
CA PHE A 40 -0.46 3.98 47.24
C PHE A 40 -0.73 5.09 48.27
N ILE A 41 -1.51 6.12 47.91
CA ILE A 41 -1.95 7.17 48.85
C ILE A 41 -2.81 6.55 49.96
N ALA A 42 -3.80 5.71 49.61
CA ALA A 42 -4.68 5.07 50.56
C ALA A 42 -3.89 4.17 51.54
N PHE A 43 -2.93 3.40 51.05
CA PHE A 43 -2.04 2.58 51.86
C PHE A 43 -1.22 3.42 52.85
N GLN A 44 -0.63 4.54 52.40
CA GLN A 44 0.15 5.42 53.27
C GLN A 44 -0.71 6.11 54.33
N ILE A 45 -1.92 6.56 53.97
CA ILE A 45 -2.89 7.15 54.90
C ILE A 45 -3.34 6.10 55.93
N ALA A 46 -3.58 4.85 55.51
CA ALA A 46 -3.96 3.76 56.39
C ALA A 46 -2.83 3.37 57.36
N HIS A 47 -1.59 3.28 56.87
CA HIS A 47 -0.42 2.97 57.70
C HIS A 47 -0.16 4.05 58.76
N LYS A 48 -0.45 5.31 58.45
CA LYS A 48 -0.32 6.45 59.39
C LYS A 48 -1.62 6.79 60.12
N SER A 49 -2.69 6.00 59.95
CA SER A 49 -4.02 6.31 60.49
C SER A 49 -4.05 6.46 62.02
N LYS A 50 -3.21 5.70 62.74
CA LYS A 50 -3.04 5.82 64.20
C LYS A 50 -2.50 7.17 64.66
N GLY A 51 -1.59 7.79 63.89
CA GLY A 51 -1.07 9.13 64.17
C GLY A 51 -2.02 10.23 63.70
N LEU A 52 -2.64 10.04 62.53
CA LEU A 52 -3.57 10.98 61.91
C LEU A 52 -4.90 11.12 62.68
N GLY A 53 -5.30 10.11 63.45
CA GLY A 53 -6.51 10.14 64.28
C GLY A 53 -6.43 11.05 65.51
N ILE A 54 -5.21 11.44 65.92
CA ILE A 54 -4.95 12.21 67.15
C ILE A 54 -4.92 13.74 66.87
N LEU A 55 -4.73 14.13 65.61
CA LEU A 55 -4.56 15.52 65.19
C LEU A 55 -5.88 16.29 65.04
N SER A 56 -5.80 17.62 65.14
CA SER A 56 -6.93 18.52 64.85
C SER A 56 -7.37 18.38 63.38
N LYS A 57 -8.60 18.77 63.05
CA LYS A 57 -9.11 18.64 61.67
C LYS A 57 -8.23 19.38 60.63
N GLU A 58 -7.65 20.51 61.01
CA GLU A 58 -6.78 21.32 60.14
C GLU A 58 -5.40 20.68 59.98
N ASP A 59 -4.76 20.29 61.08
CA ASP A 59 -3.44 19.63 61.05
C ASP A 59 -3.49 18.28 60.35
N ARG A 60 -4.59 17.54 60.51
CA ARG A 60 -4.81 16.27 59.82
C ARG A 60 -4.93 16.46 58.31
N GLN A 61 -5.56 17.53 57.83
CA GLN A 61 -5.65 17.79 56.40
C GLN A 61 -4.30 18.17 55.81
N ILE A 62 -3.51 18.99 56.52
CA ILE A 62 -2.15 19.36 56.11
C ILE A 62 -1.25 18.13 56.00
N GLU A 63 -1.34 17.21 56.96
CA GLU A 63 -0.55 15.98 56.91
C GLU A 63 -1.03 15.04 55.80
N ILE A 64 -2.35 14.93 55.56
CA ILE A 64 -2.90 14.18 54.42
C ILE A 64 -2.44 14.78 53.08
N ASP A 65 -2.42 16.10 52.94
CA ASP A 65 -1.95 16.78 51.73
C ASP A 65 -0.46 16.53 51.49
N GLN A 66 0.37 16.58 52.55
CA GLN A 66 1.80 16.22 52.46
C GLN A 66 2.01 14.75 52.09
N ILE A 67 1.26 13.83 52.72
CA ILE A 67 1.30 12.40 52.39
C ILE A 67 0.90 12.20 50.94
N THR A 68 -0.17 12.85 50.49
CA THR A 68 -0.69 12.75 49.13
C THR A 68 0.31 13.29 48.11
N TYR A 69 0.88 14.47 48.34
CA TYR A 69 1.89 15.05 47.46
C TYR A 69 3.14 14.16 47.34
N LYS A 70 3.68 13.69 48.47
CA LYS A 70 4.87 12.83 48.49
C LYS A 70 4.59 11.47 47.83
N SER A 71 3.41 10.91 48.09
CA SER A 71 2.99 9.61 47.55
C SER A 71 2.72 9.68 46.06
N ALA A 72 2.00 10.70 45.60
CA ALA A 72 1.76 10.97 44.19
C ALA A 72 3.08 11.20 43.46
N SER A 73 3.93 12.14 43.91
CA SER A 73 5.21 12.45 43.27
C SER A 73 6.13 11.23 43.13
N LYS A 74 6.12 10.33 44.13
CA LYS A 74 6.89 9.08 44.07
C LYS A 74 6.34 8.10 43.03
N MET A 75 5.04 7.79 43.07
CA MET A 75 4.44 6.83 42.14
C MET A 75 4.30 7.39 40.72
N MET A 76 4.35 8.70 40.57
CA MET A 76 4.21 9.41 39.30
C MET A 76 5.27 8.99 38.29
N ASN A 77 6.54 8.89 38.68
CA ASN A 77 7.60 8.43 37.77
C ASN A 77 7.28 7.03 37.22
N SER A 78 6.96 6.07 38.10
CA SER A 78 6.63 4.69 37.70
C SER A 78 5.41 4.61 36.78
N ALA A 79 4.31 5.28 37.16
CA ALA A 79 3.05 5.23 36.43
C ALA A 79 3.14 5.92 35.06
N ILE A 80 3.85 7.06 34.97
CA ILE A 80 4.03 7.78 33.70
C ILE A 80 4.92 7.02 32.74
N PHE A 81 6.04 6.45 33.21
CA PHE A 81 6.92 5.69 32.33
C PHE A 81 6.15 4.51 31.71
N GLY A 82 5.30 3.83 32.48
CA GLY A 82 4.42 2.80 31.93
C GLY A 82 3.38 3.34 30.94
N GLN A 83 2.71 4.46 31.24
CA GLN A 83 1.78 5.08 30.29
C GLN A 83 2.47 5.57 28.99
N LEU A 84 3.69 6.09 29.09
CA LEU A 84 4.48 6.51 27.94
C LEU A 84 4.92 5.32 27.10
N ILE A 85 5.30 4.20 27.73
CA ILE A 85 5.57 2.93 27.04
C ILE A 85 4.32 2.50 26.27
N ILE A 86 3.14 2.49 26.91
CA ILE A 86 1.87 2.15 26.24
C ILE A 86 1.65 3.08 25.04
N LEU A 87 1.83 4.40 25.19
CA LEU A 87 1.68 5.36 24.08
C LEU A 87 2.62 5.07 22.91
N ILE A 88 3.91 4.83 23.17
CA ILE A 88 4.91 4.55 22.14
C ILE A 88 4.59 3.25 21.39
N VAL A 89 4.04 2.27 22.10
CA VAL A 89 3.66 0.98 21.54
C VAL A 89 2.52 1.09 20.52
N PHE A 90 1.69 2.15 20.58
CA PHE A 90 0.69 2.45 19.55
C PHE A 90 1.25 3.23 18.34
N ILE A 91 2.46 3.83 18.40
CA ILE A 91 3.05 4.58 17.28
C ILE A 91 3.17 3.73 16.00
N PRO A 92 3.62 2.46 16.04
CA PRO A 92 3.71 1.63 14.83
C PRO A 92 2.35 1.33 14.20
N ILE A 93 1.25 1.37 14.96
CA ILE A 93 -0.11 1.26 14.39
C ILE A 93 -0.42 2.52 13.57
N LEU A 94 0.08 3.68 13.99
CA LEU A 94 -0.05 4.93 13.24
C LEU A 94 0.75 4.95 11.94
N THR A 95 1.65 3.99 11.71
CA THR A 95 2.39 3.88 10.44
C THR A 95 1.68 3.02 9.39
N LEU A 96 0.62 2.27 9.77
CA LEU A 96 -0.19 1.51 8.81
C LEU A 96 -0.80 2.44 7.75
N THR A 97 -0.63 2.14 6.46
CA THR A 97 -1.24 2.91 5.35
C THR A 97 -2.35 2.09 4.68
N GLY A 98 -2.96 2.58 3.60
CA GLY A 98 -4.02 1.83 2.91
C GLY A 98 -5.27 1.62 3.77
N ILE A 99 -5.91 0.46 3.60
CA ILE A 99 -7.20 0.10 4.21
C ILE A 99 -7.03 -0.18 5.70
N GLU A 100 -5.99 -0.94 6.06
CA GLU A 100 -5.62 -1.21 7.46
C GLU A 100 -5.35 0.09 8.22
N GLY A 101 -4.68 1.06 7.58
CA GLY A 101 -4.45 2.38 8.15
C GLY A 101 -5.75 3.14 8.38
N LYS A 102 -6.67 3.15 7.42
CA LYS A 102 -7.97 3.83 7.55
C LYS A 102 -8.83 3.23 8.66
N MET A 103 -8.71 1.92 8.90
CA MET A 103 -9.49 1.23 9.94
C MET A 103 -8.87 1.35 11.33
N PHE A 104 -7.55 1.19 11.48
CA PHE A 104 -6.89 1.09 12.80
C PHE A 104 -6.19 2.38 13.28
N LYS A 105 -5.90 3.36 12.42
CA LYS A 105 -5.34 4.65 12.86
C LYS A 105 -6.29 5.43 13.78
N PRO A 106 -7.58 5.60 13.45
CA PRO A 106 -8.53 6.29 14.32
C PRO A 106 -8.56 5.66 15.71
N MET A 107 -8.58 4.32 15.76
CA MET A 107 -8.54 3.53 17.00
C MET A 107 -7.30 3.88 17.86
N GLY A 108 -6.10 3.82 17.26
CA GLY A 108 -4.85 4.13 17.96
C GLY A 108 -4.74 5.58 18.42
N MET A 109 -5.24 6.53 17.63
CA MET A 109 -5.25 7.96 17.98
C MET A 109 -6.21 8.25 19.13
N THR A 110 -7.44 7.76 19.06
CA THR A 110 -8.44 7.96 20.12
C THR A 110 -7.97 7.37 21.44
N PHE A 111 -7.37 6.18 21.42
CA PHE A 111 -6.77 5.57 22.61
C PHE A 111 -5.61 6.41 23.15
N SER A 112 -4.70 6.87 22.28
CA SER A 112 -3.58 7.73 22.64
C SER A 112 -4.04 9.05 23.27
N PHE A 113 -5.08 9.67 22.72
CA PHE A 113 -5.69 10.89 23.25
C PHE A 113 -6.29 10.65 24.64
N ALA A 114 -7.01 9.55 24.83
CA ALA A 114 -7.56 9.18 26.13
C ALA A 114 -6.46 8.96 27.18
N LEU A 115 -5.35 8.32 26.79
CA LEU A 115 -4.20 8.06 27.65
C LEU A 115 -3.46 9.34 28.02
N VAL A 116 -3.24 10.26 27.07
CA VAL A 116 -2.68 11.60 27.34
C VAL A 116 -3.58 12.37 28.30
N GLY A 117 -4.90 12.32 28.09
CA GLY A 117 -5.88 12.91 29.01
C GLY A 117 -5.81 12.30 30.41
N ALA A 118 -5.67 10.99 30.51
CA ALA A 118 -5.52 10.30 31.79
C ALA A 118 -4.21 10.68 32.50
N MET A 119 -3.10 10.78 31.76
CA MET A 119 -1.82 11.23 32.28
C MET A 119 -1.92 12.65 32.85
N LEU A 120 -2.52 13.59 32.12
CA LEU A 120 -2.78 14.96 32.59
C LEU A 120 -3.65 15.02 33.85
N LEU A 121 -4.69 14.18 33.93
CA LEU A 121 -5.56 14.11 35.10
C LEU A 121 -4.89 13.44 36.30
N CYS A 122 -3.98 12.49 36.08
CA CYS A 122 -3.16 11.89 37.14
C CYS A 122 -2.21 12.92 37.77
N PHE A 123 -1.72 13.89 37.00
CA PHE A 123 -0.90 14.99 37.52
C PHE A 123 -1.68 16.01 38.36
N THR A 124 -2.92 16.30 37.95
CA THR A 124 -3.65 17.49 38.43
C THR A 124 -4.82 17.11 39.34
N TYR A 125 -5.71 16.27 38.85
CA TYR A 125 -7.01 16.00 39.47
C TYR A 125 -6.94 14.87 40.51
N VAL A 126 -6.31 13.74 40.18
CA VAL A 126 -6.32 12.53 41.02
C VAL A 126 -5.73 12.76 42.42
N PRO A 127 -4.57 13.42 42.60
CA PRO A 127 -4.01 13.66 43.93
C PRO A 127 -4.91 14.56 44.79
N VAL A 128 -5.45 15.63 44.20
CA VAL A 128 -6.33 16.58 44.91
C VAL A 128 -7.61 15.91 45.38
N VAL A 129 -8.26 15.12 44.51
CA VAL A 129 -9.48 14.40 44.88
C VAL A 129 -9.17 13.33 45.94
N SER A 130 -8.03 12.66 45.85
CA SER A 130 -7.62 11.67 46.85
C SER A 130 -7.46 12.30 48.23
N SER A 131 -6.85 13.49 48.34
CA SER A 131 -6.67 14.16 49.64
C SER A 131 -7.97 14.69 50.24
N LEU A 132 -8.96 15.04 49.39
CA LEU A 132 -10.27 15.52 49.83
C LEU A 132 -11.21 14.40 50.28
N PHE A 133 -11.19 13.23 49.61
CA PHE A 133 -12.17 12.17 49.82
C PHE A 133 -11.66 10.98 50.64
N LEU A 134 -10.36 10.68 50.63
CA LEU A 134 -9.81 9.57 51.41
C LEU A 134 -9.75 9.93 52.90
N LYS A 135 -10.46 9.16 53.72
CA LYS A 135 -10.48 9.36 55.17
C LYS A 135 -9.42 8.46 55.85
N PRO A 136 -8.69 8.98 56.84
CA PRO A 136 -7.81 8.17 57.67
C PRO A 136 -8.68 7.28 58.57
N LYS A 137 -8.89 6.04 58.14
CA LYS A 137 -9.62 5.03 58.89
C LYS A 137 -8.78 3.77 58.90
N GLU A 138 -8.60 3.17 60.07
CA GLU A 138 -7.92 1.87 60.18
C GLU A 138 -8.63 0.84 59.31
N GLU A 139 -7.85 0.01 58.60
CA GLU A 139 -8.40 -1.08 57.79
C GLU A 139 -9.16 -2.04 58.71
N ASN A 140 -10.46 -2.22 58.47
CA ASN A 140 -11.26 -3.15 59.24
C ASN A 140 -10.78 -4.59 58.96
N PRO A 141 -10.28 -5.34 59.96
CA PRO A 141 -9.75 -6.70 59.76
C PRO A 141 -10.82 -7.70 59.30
N LYS A 142 -12.12 -7.37 59.45
CA LYS A 142 -13.26 -8.18 58.96
C LYS A 142 -13.81 -7.74 57.59
N SER A 143 -13.15 -6.82 56.88
CA SER A 143 -13.56 -6.38 55.55
C SER A 143 -13.44 -7.51 54.51
N ILE A 144 -14.38 -7.57 53.55
CA ILE A 144 -14.37 -8.52 52.43
C ILE A 144 -13.05 -8.41 51.64
N SER A 145 -12.56 -7.18 51.42
CA SER A 145 -11.29 -6.93 50.74
C SER A 145 -10.10 -7.57 51.46
N ASN A 146 -10.02 -7.40 52.79
CA ASN A 146 -8.89 -7.92 53.56
C ASN A 146 -8.90 -9.45 53.62
N ARG A 147 -10.10 -10.06 53.69
CA ARG A 147 -10.27 -11.53 53.63
C ARG A 147 -9.85 -12.10 52.27
N LEU A 148 -10.20 -11.41 51.17
CA LEU A 148 -9.80 -11.82 49.82
C LEU A 148 -8.27 -11.75 49.64
N ILE A 149 -7.64 -10.65 50.07
CA ILE A 149 -6.20 -10.48 49.97
C ILE A 149 -5.45 -11.48 50.87
N GLN A 150 -5.91 -11.73 52.09
CA GLN A 150 -5.33 -12.77 52.95
C GLN A 150 -5.44 -14.17 52.33
N MET A 151 -6.58 -14.48 51.68
CA MET A 151 -6.74 -15.73 50.94
C MET A 151 -5.72 -15.83 49.79
N MET A 152 -5.57 -14.76 48.99
CA MET A 152 -4.60 -14.73 47.89
C MET A 152 -3.15 -14.80 48.39
N GLN A 153 -2.80 -14.11 49.48
CA GLN A 153 -1.49 -14.23 50.13
C GLN A 153 -1.24 -15.65 50.64
N SER A 154 -2.24 -16.30 51.24
CA SER A 154 -2.11 -17.68 51.74
C SER A 154 -1.83 -18.70 50.63
N TRP A 155 -2.30 -18.44 49.40
CA TRP A 155 -1.98 -19.27 48.23
C TRP A 155 -0.66 -18.87 47.57
N TYR A 156 -0.33 -17.58 47.57
CA TYR A 156 0.87 -17.06 46.92
C TYR A 156 2.15 -17.39 47.69
N ILE A 157 2.17 -17.24 49.02
CA ILE A 157 3.37 -17.44 49.85
C ILE A 157 3.97 -18.86 49.69
N PRO A 158 3.18 -19.97 49.72
CA PRO A 158 3.69 -21.30 49.43
C PRO A 158 4.26 -21.45 48.01
N VAL A 159 3.63 -20.80 47.03
CA VAL A 159 4.06 -20.88 45.62
C VAL A 159 5.40 -20.17 45.42
N ILE A 160 5.56 -18.95 45.92
CA ILE A 160 6.80 -18.19 45.76
C ILE A 160 7.95 -18.81 46.56
N THR A 161 7.69 -19.32 47.78
CA THR A 161 8.71 -20.02 48.58
C THR A 161 9.17 -21.31 47.90
N TRP A 162 8.26 -22.10 47.34
CA TRP A 162 8.60 -23.27 46.53
C TRP A 162 9.40 -22.89 45.27
N ALA A 163 9.01 -21.79 44.61
CA ALA A 163 9.65 -21.29 43.40
C ALA A 163 11.08 -20.78 43.67
N LEU A 164 11.31 -20.11 44.80
CA LEU A 164 12.63 -19.67 45.27
C LEU A 164 13.56 -20.84 45.61
N ALA A 165 13.01 -21.97 46.08
CA ALA A 165 13.77 -23.21 46.33
C ALA A 165 14.05 -24.02 45.04
N ASN A 166 13.18 -23.92 44.03
CA ASN A 166 13.24 -24.71 42.79
C ASN A 166 13.49 -23.85 41.52
N THR A 167 14.32 -22.81 41.63
CA THR A 167 14.53 -21.79 40.57
C THR A 167 14.74 -22.35 39.15
N LYS A 168 15.55 -23.40 39.00
CA LYS A 168 15.81 -24.03 37.69
C LYS A 168 14.55 -24.66 37.08
N LYS A 169 13.71 -25.32 37.89
CA LYS A 169 12.48 -25.98 37.40
C LYS A 169 11.47 -24.96 36.89
N VAL A 170 11.33 -23.84 37.60
CA VAL A 170 10.44 -22.75 37.19
C VAL A 170 10.92 -22.10 35.89
N MET A 171 12.22 -21.88 35.73
CA MET A 171 12.79 -21.32 34.50
C MET A 171 12.57 -22.24 33.29
N TYR A 172 12.82 -23.55 33.43
CA TYR A 172 12.55 -24.52 32.36
C TYR A 172 11.04 -24.62 32.06
N GLY A 173 10.19 -24.53 33.08
CA GLY A 173 8.73 -24.47 32.89
C GLY A 173 8.27 -23.25 32.10
N ALA A 174 8.80 -22.06 32.42
CA ALA A 174 8.48 -20.82 31.70
C ALA A 174 8.93 -20.89 30.23
N VAL A 175 10.14 -21.40 29.97
CA VAL A 175 10.63 -21.62 28.59
C VAL A 175 9.79 -22.68 27.87
N GLY A 176 9.39 -23.75 28.56
CA GLY A 176 8.52 -24.80 28.01
C GLY A 176 7.15 -24.25 27.59
N LEU A 177 6.53 -23.41 28.42
CA LEU A 177 5.27 -22.73 28.08
C LEU A 177 5.42 -21.81 26.87
N LEU A 178 6.55 -21.13 26.74
CA LEU A 178 6.85 -20.28 25.58
C LEU A 178 6.97 -21.12 24.30
N PHE A 179 7.68 -22.25 24.33
CA PHE A 179 7.73 -23.19 23.19
C PHE A 179 6.35 -23.75 22.84
N MET A 180 5.54 -24.09 23.85
CA MET A 180 4.17 -24.56 23.63
C MET A 180 3.32 -23.48 22.95
N ALA A 181 3.41 -22.23 23.39
CA ALA A 181 2.70 -21.12 22.75
C ALA A 181 3.17 -20.88 21.30
N MET A 182 4.48 -20.96 21.03
CA MET A 182 4.97 -20.86 19.65
C MET A 182 4.46 -21.99 18.77
N ALA A 183 4.39 -23.22 19.29
CA ALA A 183 3.84 -24.36 18.55
C ALA A 183 2.34 -24.18 18.26
N LEU A 184 1.57 -23.72 19.23
CA LEU A 184 0.14 -23.40 19.04
C LEU A 184 -0.04 -22.28 18.02
N PHE A 185 0.71 -21.18 18.14
CA PHE A 185 0.65 -20.05 17.22
C PHE A 185 0.97 -20.45 15.77
N ALA A 186 1.95 -21.34 15.57
CA ALA A 186 2.30 -21.84 14.24
C ALA A 186 1.17 -22.65 13.56
N THR A 187 0.23 -23.19 14.34
CA THR A 187 -0.94 -23.92 13.83
C THR A 187 -2.18 -23.05 13.64
N MET A 188 -2.15 -21.79 14.07
CA MET A 188 -3.30 -20.89 13.95
C MET A 188 -3.47 -20.35 12.53
N GLY A 189 -4.72 -20.28 12.10
CA GLY A 189 -5.13 -19.60 10.88
C GLY A 189 -5.03 -18.09 10.96
N GLY A 190 -5.17 -17.42 9.81
CA GLY A 190 -5.05 -15.97 9.70
C GLY A 190 -6.18 -15.34 8.89
N GLU A 191 -6.60 -14.15 9.31
CA GLU A 191 -7.60 -13.34 8.60
C GLU A 191 -7.28 -11.85 8.72
N PHE A 192 -7.76 -11.02 7.80
CA PHE A 192 -7.48 -9.59 7.84
C PHE A 192 -8.20 -8.94 9.04
N ILE A 193 -9.52 -9.00 9.01
CA ILE A 193 -10.42 -8.54 10.06
C ILE A 193 -11.52 -9.62 10.16
N PRO A 194 -11.98 -9.96 11.38
CA PRO A 194 -13.13 -10.85 11.53
C PRO A 194 -14.34 -10.29 10.77
N THR A 195 -15.10 -11.16 10.11
CA THR A 195 -16.31 -10.77 9.37
C THR A 195 -17.29 -10.06 10.31
N LEU A 196 -17.61 -8.81 10.02
CA LEU A 196 -18.55 -8.00 10.77
C LEU A 196 -19.98 -8.47 10.45
N ASP A 197 -20.77 -8.82 11.46
CA ASP A 197 -22.18 -9.16 11.23
C ASP A 197 -23.03 -7.89 11.15
N GLU A 198 -23.56 -7.62 9.96
CA GLU A 198 -24.43 -6.48 9.66
C GLU A 198 -25.90 -6.75 10.00
N GLY A 199 -26.25 -8.00 10.35
CA GLY A 199 -27.63 -8.42 10.61
C GLY A 199 -28.42 -8.80 9.35
N ASP A 200 -28.07 -8.26 8.18
CA ASP A 200 -28.79 -8.49 6.92
C ASP A 200 -27.99 -9.33 5.92
N PHE A 201 -28.66 -9.86 4.88
CA PHE A 201 -28.02 -10.54 3.76
C PHE A 201 -28.18 -9.78 2.45
N VAL A 202 -27.23 -10.01 1.55
CA VAL A 202 -27.44 -9.86 0.12
C VAL A 202 -27.29 -11.22 -0.54
N ILE A 203 -28.29 -11.60 -1.33
CA ILE A 203 -28.32 -12.83 -2.11
C ILE A 203 -28.17 -12.45 -3.58
N GLN A 204 -27.14 -12.99 -4.24
CA GLN A 204 -26.88 -12.75 -5.65
C GLN A 204 -27.09 -14.03 -6.45
N PRO A 205 -28.22 -14.16 -7.19
CA PRO A 205 -28.44 -15.28 -8.07
C PRO A 205 -27.61 -15.14 -9.35
N VAL A 206 -26.92 -16.21 -9.73
CA VAL A 206 -26.11 -16.24 -10.95
C VAL A 206 -26.97 -16.71 -12.13
N LEU A 207 -27.59 -15.76 -12.84
CA LEU A 207 -28.41 -16.05 -14.04
C LEU A 207 -27.55 -16.28 -15.29
N LYS A 208 -28.07 -16.94 -16.33
CA LYS A 208 -27.33 -17.07 -17.60
C LYS A 208 -27.12 -15.69 -18.25
N THR A 209 -25.97 -15.49 -18.89
CA THR A 209 -25.67 -14.28 -19.66
C THR A 209 -26.76 -14.02 -20.71
N GLY A 210 -27.17 -12.76 -20.88
CA GLY A 210 -28.22 -12.39 -21.85
C GLY A 210 -29.65 -12.73 -21.42
N THR A 211 -29.88 -13.06 -20.14
CA THR A 211 -31.23 -13.20 -19.60
C THR A 211 -31.96 -11.85 -19.69
N SER A 212 -33.17 -11.85 -20.25
CA SER A 212 -33.95 -10.62 -20.40
C SER A 212 -34.41 -10.07 -19.06
N LEU A 213 -34.52 -8.74 -18.94
CA LEU A 213 -35.02 -8.07 -17.73
C LEU A 213 -36.35 -8.64 -17.24
N THR A 214 -37.29 -8.94 -18.14
CA THR A 214 -38.58 -9.55 -17.79
C THR A 214 -38.40 -10.92 -17.13
N LYS A 215 -37.46 -11.73 -17.62
CA LYS A 215 -37.17 -13.04 -17.05
C LYS A 215 -36.40 -12.92 -15.74
N THR A 216 -35.49 -11.95 -15.62
CA THR A 216 -34.79 -11.62 -14.37
C THR A 216 -35.80 -11.27 -13.28
N ILE A 217 -36.72 -10.32 -13.54
CA ILE A 217 -37.80 -9.93 -12.61
C ILE A 217 -38.63 -11.15 -12.20
N ALA A 218 -39.09 -11.96 -13.15
CA ALA A 218 -39.88 -13.15 -12.82
C ALA A 218 -39.11 -14.15 -11.94
N THR A 219 -37.80 -14.25 -12.11
CA THR A 219 -36.95 -15.18 -11.35
C THR A 219 -36.64 -14.63 -9.96
N THR A 220 -36.28 -13.36 -9.83
CA THR A 220 -36.05 -12.71 -8.53
C THR A 220 -37.32 -12.66 -7.70
N THR A 221 -38.47 -12.33 -8.30
CA THR A 221 -39.77 -12.39 -7.61
C THR A 221 -40.14 -13.81 -7.15
N LYS A 222 -39.74 -14.85 -7.90
CA LYS A 222 -39.90 -16.23 -7.43
C LYS A 222 -39.03 -16.49 -6.19
N ILE A 223 -37.78 -16.02 -6.17
CA ILE A 223 -36.86 -16.15 -5.03
C ILE A 223 -37.41 -15.40 -3.81
N GLU A 224 -37.86 -14.16 -3.96
CA GLU A 224 -38.49 -13.35 -2.90
C GLU A 224 -39.63 -14.11 -2.22
N ASN A 225 -40.55 -14.68 -3.02
CA ASN A 225 -41.69 -15.43 -2.53
C ASN A 225 -41.27 -16.72 -1.80
N ILE A 226 -40.21 -17.40 -2.25
CA ILE A 226 -39.67 -18.58 -1.56
C ILE A 226 -39.12 -18.19 -0.19
N ILE A 227 -38.38 -17.08 -0.12
CA ILE A 227 -37.76 -16.58 1.10
C ILE A 227 -38.84 -16.18 2.12
N LEU A 228 -39.76 -15.29 1.72
CA LEU A 228 -40.82 -14.78 2.59
C LEU A 228 -41.78 -15.86 3.09
N LYS A 229 -42.02 -16.92 2.29
CA LYS A 229 -42.95 -17.99 2.66
C LYS A 229 -42.34 -19.02 3.62
N ASN A 230 -41.05 -19.34 3.46
CA ASN A 230 -40.43 -20.45 4.18
C ASN A 230 -39.65 -20.00 5.44
N PHE A 231 -39.26 -18.72 5.53
CA PHE A 231 -38.38 -18.21 6.59
C PHE A 231 -39.04 -17.04 7.34
N PRO A 232 -39.65 -17.30 8.52
CA PRO A 232 -40.27 -16.26 9.34
C PRO A 232 -39.26 -15.26 9.95
N GLU A 233 -37.96 -15.55 9.87
CA GLU A 233 -36.86 -14.66 10.29
C GLU A 233 -36.74 -13.42 9.41
N VAL A 234 -37.26 -13.46 8.18
CA VAL A 234 -37.14 -12.39 7.20
C VAL A 234 -38.23 -11.34 7.42
N GLU A 235 -37.82 -10.09 7.59
CA GLU A 235 -38.73 -8.95 7.73
C GLU A 235 -39.13 -8.39 6.36
N GLN A 236 -38.14 -8.21 5.48
CA GLN A 236 -38.33 -7.58 4.18
C GLN A 236 -37.33 -8.15 3.17
N VAL A 237 -37.76 -8.25 1.91
CA VAL A 237 -36.87 -8.55 0.77
C VAL A 237 -37.00 -7.43 -0.26
N VAL A 238 -35.87 -6.92 -0.74
CA VAL A 238 -35.79 -5.89 -1.78
C VAL A 238 -34.82 -6.36 -2.86
N SER A 239 -35.33 -6.60 -4.07
CA SER A 239 -34.47 -6.90 -5.21
C SER A 239 -34.13 -5.64 -6.00
N ARG A 240 -32.84 -5.45 -6.27
CA ARG A 240 -32.32 -4.45 -7.18
C ARG A 240 -31.76 -5.16 -8.41
N ILE A 241 -32.21 -4.79 -9.61
CA ILE A 241 -31.84 -5.44 -10.88
C ILE A 241 -31.20 -4.41 -11.80
N GLY A 242 -30.02 -4.73 -12.34
CA GLY A 242 -29.27 -3.83 -13.19
C GLY A 242 -28.77 -2.55 -12.50
N ALA A 243 -28.26 -1.63 -13.30
CA ALA A 243 -27.69 -0.37 -12.82
C ALA A 243 -28.76 0.66 -12.44
N ALA A 244 -28.46 1.48 -11.43
CA ALA A 244 -29.24 2.67 -11.09
C ALA A 244 -29.00 3.79 -12.12
N GLU A 245 -29.91 4.77 -12.18
CA GLU A 245 -29.79 5.94 -13.07
C GLU A 245 -28.51 6.75 -12.84
N VAL A 246 -28.04 6.79 -11.59
CA VAL A 246 -26.68 7.25 -11.26
C VAL A 246 -25.75 6.04 -11.36
N PRO A 247 -24.82 6.00 -12.34
CA PRO A 247 -24.00 4.83 -12.63
C PRO A 247 -22.84 4.70 -11.64
N THR A 248 -23.17 4.51 -10.37
CA THR A 248 -22.19 4.16 -9.32
C THR A 248 -21.77 2.70 -9.39
N ASP A 249 -22.57 1.86 -10.07
CA ASP A 249 -22.41 0.41 -10.15
C ASP A 249 -22.82 -0.09 -11.55
N PRO A 250 -21.89 -0.62 -12.36
CA PRO A 250 -22.16 -1.06 -13.73
C PRO A 250 -22.73 -2.49 -13.76
N MET A 251 -23.90 -2.70 -13.16
CA MET A 251 -24.62 -3.98 -13.20
C MET A 251 -25.36 -4.18 -14.53
N SER A 252 -25.22 -5.37 -15.12
CA SER A 252 -26.00 -5.75 -16.30
C SER A 252 -27.45 -6.15 -15.94
N MET A 253 -28.34 -6.24 -16.92
CA MET A 253 -29.78 -6.52 -16.71
C MET A 253 -30.09 -7.92 -16.16
N GLU A 254 -29.15 -8.86 -16.26
CA GLU A 254 -29.21 -10.18 -15.65
C GLU A 254 -28.61 -10.24 -14.23
N GLU A 255 -27.94 -9.19 -13.77
CA GLU A 255 -27.40 -9.11 -12.41
C GLU A 255 -28.46 -8.53 -11.46
N SER A 256 -28.56 -9.12 -10.27
CA SER A 256 -29.48 -8.65 -9.25
C SER A 256 -28.91 -8.83 -7.86
N ASP A 257 -29.18 -7.85 -6.99
CA ASP A 257 -28.91 -7.92 -5.56
C ASP A 257 -30.23 -8.05 -4.82
N ILE A 258 -30.44 -9.19 -4.18
CA ILE A 258 -31.62 -9.43 -3.35
C ILE A 258 -31.24 -9.16 -1.90
N ILE A 259 -31.57 -7.96 -1.42
CA ILE A 259 -31.29 -7.52 -0.05
C ILE A 259 -32.38 -8.10 0.86
N VAL A 260 -31.98 -8.91 1.83
CA VAL A 260 -32.88 -9.57 2.78
C VAL A 260 -32.63 -8.98 4.16
N LYS A 261 -33.61 -8.25 4.66
CA LYS A 261 -33.61 -7.69 6.01
C LYS A 261 -34.10 -8.72 7.02
N LEU A 262 -33.31 -8.99 8.04
CA LEU A 262 -33.65 -10.00 9.06
C LEU A 262 -34.18 -9.36 10.33
N LYS A 263 -35.01 -10.12 11.04
CA LYS A 263 -35.40 -9.80 12.42
C LYS A 263 -34.21 -9.96 13.37
N PRO A 264 -34.23 -9.32 14.55
CA PRO A 264 -33.23 -9.56 15.58
C PRO A 264 -33.05 -11.05 15.89
N LYS A 265 -31.81 -11.49 16.08
CA LYS A 265 -31.45 -12.92 16.27
C LYS A 265 -32.22 -13.63 17.39
N SER A 266 -32.65 -12.91 18.40
CA SER A 266 -33.47 -13.44 19.51
C SER A 266 -34.85 -13.95 19.09
N GLU A 267 -35.36 -13.53 17.92
CA GLU A 267 -36.66 -13.92 17.39
C GLU A 267 -36.59 -15.07 16.37
N TRP A 268 -35.40 -15.62 16.13
CA TRP A 268 -35.19 -16.66 15.13
C TRP A 268 -35.71 -18.02 15.62
N VAL A 269 -36.36 -18.77 14.72
CA VAL A 269 -37.00 -20.06 15.07
C VAL A 269 -36.45 -21.24 14.25
N SER A 270 -35.95 -20.99 13.05
CA SER A 270 -35.55 -22.01 12.09
C SER A 270 -34.04 -22.23 12.03
N ALA A 271 -33.21 -21.32 12.52
CA ALA A 271 -31.75 -21.43 12.48
C ALA A 271 -31.08 -20.80 13.72
N SER A 272 -29.92 -21.33 14.11
CA SER A 272 -29.15 -20.86 15.28
C SER A 272 -28.06 -19.85 14.90
N SER A 273 -27.58 -19.91 13.65
CA SER A 273 -26.58 -18.99 13.10
C SER A 273 -27.01 -18.45 11.74
N LYS A 274 -26.39 -17.33 11.36
CA LYS A 274 -26.58 -16.68 10.07
C LYS A 274 -26.16 -17.63 8.93
N ASP A 275 -25.00 -18.26 9.04
CA ASP A 275 -24.54 -19.24 8.05
C ASP A 275 -25.50 -20.43 7.88
N GLU A 276 -26.06 -20.94 8.98
CA GLU A 276 -27.04 -22.03 8.94
C GLU A 276 -28.33 -21.59 8.24
N LEU A 277 -28.78 -20.35 8.46
CA LEU A 277 -29.93 -19.77 7.77
C LEU A 277 -29.64 -19.61 6.27
N ALA A 278 -28.44 -19.16 5.90
CA ALA A 278 -28.01 -19.04 4.50
C ALA A 278 -28.04 -20.40 3.79
N ASP A 279 -27.48 -21.45 4.42
CA ASP A 279 -27.50 -22.82 3.87
C ASP A 279 -28.93 -23.36 3.69
N LYS A 280 -29.83 -23.08 4.65
CA LYS A 280 -31.26 -23.45 4.55
C LYS A 280 -31.97 -22.69 3.43
N ILE A 281 -31.74 -21.38 3.30
CA ILE A 281 -32.28 -20.56 2.20
C ILE A 281 -31.78 -21.09 0.86
N LYS A 282 -30.47 -21.36 0.75
CA LYS A 282 -29.85 -21.92 -0.45
C LYS A 282 -30.51 -23.23 -0.86
N ALA A 283 -30.64 -24.18 0.08
CA ALA A 283 -31.30 -25.47 -0.19
C ALA A 283 -32.77 -25.32 -0.59
N ALA A 284 -33.51 -24.36 0.00
CA ALA A 284 -34.90 -24.10 -0.36
C ALA A 284 -35.05 -23.53 -1.77
N ILE A 285 -34.12 -22.66 -2.20
CA ILE A 285 -34.09 -22.09 -3.55
C ILE A 285 -33.67 -23.16 -4.56
N GLU A 286 -32.60 -23.92 -4.30
CA GLU A 286 -32.10 -24.98 -5.20
C GLU A 286 -33.15 -26.06 -5.48
N LYS A 287 -34.01 -26.38 -4.50
CA LYS A 287 -35.12 -27.33 -4.67
C LYS A 287 -36.17 -26.87 -5.69
N GLN A 288 -36.39 -25.56 -5.83
CA GLN A 288 -37.39 -24.99 -6.75
C GLN A 288 -36.81 -24.43 -8.05
N ILE A 289 -35.52 -24.12 -8.06
CA ILE A 289 -34.77 -23.57 -9.19
C ILE A 289 -33.46 -24.36 -9.29
N PRO A 290 -33.47 -25.56 -9.91
CA PRO A 290 -32.28 -26.39 -10.00
C PRO A 290 -31.20 -25.73 -10.87
N ASN A 291 -29.93 -26.01 -10.55
CA ASN A 291 -28.73 -25.55 -11.27
C ASN A 291 -28.54 -24.02 -11.31
N MET A 292 -28.99 -23.29 -10.28
CA MET A 292 -28.71 -21.87 -10.11
C MET A 292 -27.67 -21.69 -9.02
N ASP A 293 -26.49 -21.17 -9.38
CA ASP A 293 -25.50 -20.76 -8.39
C ASP A 293 -26.01 -19.51 -7.64
N ILE A 294 -25.78 -19.46 -6.33
CA ILE A 294 -26.22 -18.38 -5.45
C ILE A 294 -25.04 -18.00 -4.56
N GLU A 295 -24.74 -16.72 -4.51
CA GLU A 295 -23.75 -16.14 -3.62
C GLU A 295 -24.43 -15.43 -2.46
N PHE A 296 -23.95 -15.67 -1.24
CA PHE A 296 -24.40 -14.96 -0.03
C PHE A 296 -23.29 -14.03 0.45
N THR A 297 -23.68 -12.79 0.75
CA THR A 297 -22.80 -11.76 1.32
C THR A 297 -23.63 -10.79 2.17
N GLN A 298 -23.07 -9.65 2.54
CA GLN A 298 -23.71 -8.60 3.33
C GLN A 298 -23.60 -7.24 2.63
N PRO A 299 -24.52 -6.29 2.87
CA PRO A 299 -24.55 -5.04 2.12
C PRO A 299 -23.26 -4.23 2.15
N ILE A 300 -22.65 -4.00 3.32
CA ILE A 300 -21.43 -3.19 3.48
C ILE A 300 -20.21 -4.01 3.04
N GLU A 301 -20.11 -5.27 3.46
CA GLU A 301 -19.02 -6.19 3.09
C GLU A 301 -18.89 -6.35 1.57
N MET A 302 -20.01 -6.60 0.87
CA MET A 302 -20.03 -6.70 -0.59
C MET A 302 -19.48 -5.45 -1.25
N ARG A 303 -19.91 -4.27 -0.80
CA ARG A 303 -19.45 -2.98 -1.34
C ARG A 303 -18.01 -2.69 -1.02
N PHE A 304 -17.58 -3.03 0.17
CA PHE A 304 -16.21 -2.90 0.59
C PHE A 304 -15.29 -3.78 -0.26
N ASN A 305 -15.63 -5.06 -0.43
CA ASN A 305 -14.89 -5.99 -1.27
C ASN A 305 -14.84 -5.50 -2.74
N GLU A 306 -15.97 -5.05 -3.27
CA GLU A 306 -16.08 -4.58 -4.66
C GLU A 306 -15.25 -3.32 -4.91
N LEU A 307 -15.31 -2.33 -4.00
CA LEU A 307 -14.53 -1.09 -4.11
C LEU A 307 -13.02 -1.32 -3.98
N ILE A 308 -12.61 -2.29 -3.15
CA ILE A 308 -11.20 -2.54 -2.86
C ILE A 308 -10.56 -3.43 -3.91
N SER A 309 -11.19 -4.57 -4.20
CA SER A 309 -10.58 -5.64 -4.98
C SER A 309 -11.10 -5.71 -6.41
N GLY A 310 -12.20 -4.99 -6.71
CA GLY A 310 -12.95 -5.11 -7.96
C GLY A 310 -13.74 -6.42 -8.05
N THR A 311 -13.99 -7.07 -6.91
CA THR A 311 -14.68 -8.37 -6.81
C THR A 311 -15.57 -8.37 -5.58
N ARG A 312 -16.73 -9.04 -5.65
CA ARG A 312 -17.71 -9.04 -4.55
C ARG A 312 -17.41 -10.08 -3.47
N SER A 313 -16.62 -11.09 -3.82
CA SER A 313 -16.27 -12.22 -2.94
C SER A 313 -15.05 -11.92 -2.04
N ASP A 314 -14.91 -12.68 -0.96
CA ASP A 314 -13.82 -12.51 0.03
C ASP A 314 -12.43 -12.76 -0.57
N VAL A 315 -12.34 -13.76 -1.44
CA VAL A 315 -11.13 -14.18 -2.14
C VAL A 315 -11.38 -14.15 -3.64
N ALA A 316 -10.45 -13.55 -4.38
CA ALA A 316 -10.49 -13.49 -5.83
C ALA A 316 -9.27 -14.19 -6.45
N VAL A 317 -9.48 -15.33 -7.11
CA VAL A 317 -8.44 -15.93 -7.96
C VAL A 317 -8.51 -15.26 -9.33
N LYS A 318 -7.60 -14.31 -9.57
CA LYS A 318 -7.49 -13.52 -10.80
C LYS A 318 -6.61 -14.24 -11.80
N ILE A 319 -7.13 -14.55 -12.98
CA ILE A 319 -6.39 -15.17 -14.08
C ILE A 319 -6.21 -14.11 -15.16
N PHE A 320 -4.96 -13.82 -15.54
CA PHE A 320 -4.60 -12.84 -16.56
C PHE A 320 -4.17 -13.51 -17.86
N GLY A 321 -4.54 -12.91 -18.99
CA GLY A 321 -4.19 -13.41 -20.32
C GLY A 321 -4.92 -12.68 -21.43
N GLU A 322 -4.53 -12.87 -22.70
CA GLU A 322 -5.10 -12.13 -23.83
C GLU A 322 -6.41 -12.71 -24.37
N ASP A 323 -6.54 -14.03 -24.39
CA ASP A 323 -7.68 -14.76 -24.98
C ASP A 323 -8.77 -15.03 -23.94
N LEU A 324 -9.99 -14.55 -24.21
CA LEU A 324 -11.13 -14.68 -23.30
C LEU A 324 -11.64 -16.12 -23.18
N GLU A 325 -11.53 -16.92 -24.25
CA GLU A 325 -12.00 -18.32 -24.27
C GLU A 325 -11.05 -19.19 -23.42
N VAL A 326 -9.74 -18.96 -23.55
CA VAL A 326 -8.73 -19.62 -22.71
C VAL A 326 -8.93 -19.26 -21.23
N LEU A 327 -9.19 -17.98 -20.95
CA LEU A 327 -9.49 -17.51 -19.58
C LEU A 327 -10.73 -18.21 -19.02
N ALA A 328 -11.83 -18.27 -19.77
CA ALA A 328 -13.08 -18.91 -19.34
C ALA A 328 -12.90 -20.41 -19.07
N HIS A 329 -12.23 -21.14 -19.97
CA HIS A 329 -11.92 -22.55 -19.76
C HIS A 329 -11.07 -22.80 -18.52
N LYS A 330 -10.04 -21.98 -18.30
CA LYS A 330 -9.17 -22.11 -17.12
C LYS A 330 -9.90 -21.75 -15.83
N ALA A 331 -10.79 -20.77 -15.85
CA ALA A 331 -11.64 -20.46 -14.71
C ALA A 331 -12.58 -21.61 -14.33
N ILE A 332 -13.18 -22.30 -15.31
CA ILE A 332 -14.01 -23.49 -15.08
C ILE A 332 -13.17 -24.65 -14.51
N GLU A 333 -11.96 -24.86 -15.03
CA GLU A 333 -11.01 -25.86 -14.53
C GLU A 333 -10.65 -25.60 -13.06
N ILE A 334 -10.34 -24.33 -12.72
CA ILE A 334 -10.05 -23.88 -11.36
C ILE A 334 -11.26 -24.06 -10.45
N LYS A 335 -12.46 -23.60 -10.84
CA LYS A 335 -13.70 -23.79 -10.04
C LYS A 335 -13.89 -25.26 -9.67
N LYS A 336 -13.82 -26.17 -10.64
CA LYS A 336 -13.96 -27.62 -10.39
C LYS A 336 -12.89 -28.17 -9.46
N ALA A 337 -11.67 -27.67 -9.55
CA ALA A 337 -10.56 -28.11 -8.70
C ALA A 337 -10.70 -27.63 -7.24
N ILE A 338 -11.27 -26.45 -7.01
CA ILE A 338 -11.35 -25.82 -5.69
C ILE A 338 -12.70 -26.00 -4.97
N GLN A 339 -13.76 -26.43 -5.66
CA GLN A 339 -15.11 -26.56 -5.11
C GLN A 339 -15.22 -27.52 -3.91
N ASN A 340 -14.28 -28.45 -3.76
CA ASN A 340 -14.22 -29.40 -2.64
C ASN A 340 -13.26 -28.97 -1.51
N VAL A 341 -12.67 -27.77 -1.60
CA VAL A 341 -11.81 -27.25 -0.53
C VAL A 341 -12.67 -26.91 0.66
N LYS A 342 -12.33 -27.47 1.83
CA LYS A 342 -13.03 -27.16 3.09
C LYS A 342 -12.94 -25.67 3.37
N GLY A 343 -14.08 -25.02 3.56
CA GLY A 343 -14.19 -23.59 3.84
C GLY A 343 -14.35 -22.71 2.59
N ALA A 344 -14.08 -23.22 1.39
CA ALA A 344 -14.42 -22.54 0.15
C ALA A 344 -15.91 -22.70 -0.13
N SER A 345 -16.68 -21.65 0.13
CA SER A 345 -18.12 -21.57 -0.11
C SER A 345 -18.40 -20.71 -1.33
N ASP A 346 -19.54 -20.99 -1.98
CA ASP A 346 -20.10 -20.14 -3.04
C ASP A 346 -19.09 -19.77 -4.15
N VAL A 347 -18.37 -20.78 -4.67
CA VAL A 347 -17.36 -20.58 -5.73
C VAL A 347 -18.03 -20.19 -7.05
N ILE A 348 -17.86 -18.93 -7.45
CA ILE A 348 -18.45 -18.36 -8.66
C ILE A 348 -17.39 -17.92 -9.66
N ILE A 349 -17.76 -17.89 -10.94
CA ILE A 349 -16.89 -17.42 -12.02
C ILE A 349 -17.51 -16.15 -12.59
N GLU A 350 -16.70 -15.11 -12.77
CA GLU A 350 -17.07 -13.91 -13.49
C GLU A 350 -17.43 -14.27 -14.94
N LYS A 351 -18.61 -13.82 -15.41
CA LYS A 351 -19.09 -14.14 -16.76
C LYS A 351 -18.42 -13.21 -17.77
N THR A 352 -17.53 -13.75 -18.59
CA THR A 352 -16.83 -13.00 -19.63
C THR A 352 -17.35 -13.29 -21.04
N GLU A 353 -18.05 -14.42 -21.24
CA GLU A 353 -18.51 -14.90 -22.55
C GLU A 353 -19.97 -15.40 -22.54
N GLY A 354 -20.48 -15.73 -23.74
CA GLY A 354 -21.80 -16.32 -23.93
C GLY A 354 -22.95 -15.32 -24.00
N LEU A 355 -22.69 -14.06 -24.40
CA LEU A 355 -23.74 -13.07 -24.64
C LEU A 355 -24.34 -13.30 -26.04
N PRO A 356 -25.62 -13.70 -26.17
CA PRO A 356 -26.24 -13.86 -27.48
C PRO A 356 -26.44 -12.49 -28.13
N GLN A 357 -25.91 -12.32 -29.35
CA GLN A 357 -26.02 -11.08 -30.13
C GLN A 357 -26.45 -11.36 -31.56
N MET A 358 -27.17 -10.40 -32.16
CA MET A 358 -27.44 -10.39 -33.61
C MET A 358 -26.30 -9.63 -34.29
N ALA A 359 -25.42 -10.35 -34.99
CA ALA A 359 -24.27 -9.77 -35.68
C ALA A 359 -24.65 -9.40 -37.12
N VAL A 360 -24.44 -8.13 -37.49
CA VAL A 360 -24.65 -7.60 -38.84
C VAL A 360 -23.28 -7.41 -39.50
N SER A 361 -22.91 -8.36 -40.37
CA SER A 361 -21.65 -8.35 -41.10
C SER A 361 -21.86 -7.77 -42.49
N TYR A 362 -21.52 -6.49 -42.66
CA TYR A 362 -21.73 -5.75 -43.90
C TYR A 362 -20.87 -6.24 -45.08
N ASP A 363 -21.51 -6.45 -46.23
CA ASP A 363 -20.82 -6.67 -47.50
C ASP A 363 -20.49 -5.32 -48.15
N ARG A 364 -19.26 -4.85 -47.92
CA ARG A 364 -18.77 -3.56 -48.45
C ARG A 364 -18.89 -3.47 -49.98
N SER A 365 -18.79 -4.59 -50.70
CA SER A 365 -18.84 -4.60 -52.15
C SER A 365 -20.26 -4.31 -52.67
N LYS A 366 -21.28 -4.89 -52.03
CA LYS A 366 -22.69 -4.65 -52.37
C LYS A 366 -23.13 -3.25 -51.96
N ILE A 367 -22.75 -2.81 -50.75
CA ILE A 367 -23.04 -1.45 -50.26
C ILE A 367 -22.48 -0.39 -51.21
N ALA A 368 -21.26 -0.56 -51.71
CA ALA A 368 -20.65 0.35 -52.68
C ALA A 368 -21.40 0.39 -54.03
N ARG A 369 -21.94 -0.74 -54.50
CA ARG A 369 -22.74 -0.80 -55.74
C ARG A 369 -24.04 0.01 -55.64
N TYR A 370 -24.64 0.03 -54.45
CA TYR A 370 -25.85 0.80 -54.18
C TYR A 370 -25.58 2.25 -53.73
N GLY A 371 -24.31 2.67 -53.65
CA GLY A 371 -23.93 4.04 -53.26
C GLY A 371 -24.29 4.41 -51.83
N LEU A 372 -24.34 3.44 -50.91
CA LEU A 372 -24.71 3.63 -49.50
C LEU A 372 -23.47 3.74 -48.60
N ASN A 373 -23.62 4.38 -47.44
CA ASN A 373 -22.60 4.35 -46.39
C ASN A 373 -23.01 3.42 -45.24
N ILE A 374 -22.03 2.74 -44.65
CA ILE A 374 -22.24 1.88 -43.47
C ILE A 374 -22.73 2.70 -42.26
N ALA A 375 -22.32 3.97 -42.16
CA ALA A 375 -22.78 4.86 -41.09
C ALA A 375 -24.30 5.06 -41.15
N ASP A 376 -24.85 5.27 -42.35
CA ASP A 376 -26.29 5.47 -42.58
C ASP A 376 -27.06 4.18 -42.24
N LEU A 377 -26.53 3.02 -42.62
CA LEU A 377 -27.11 1.71 -42.28
C LEU A 377 -27.15 1.48 -40.76
N ASN A 378 -26.04 1.76 -40.06
CA ASN A 378 -25.99 1.66 -38.60
C ASN A 378 -26.98 2.62 -37.93
N GLU A 379 -27.14 3.83 -38.47
CA GLU A 379 -28.11 4.78 -37.97
C GLU A 379 -29.56 4.30 -38.14
N ILE A 380 -29.89 3.71 -39.30
CA ILE A 380 -31.21 3.12 -39.55
C ILE A 380 -31.49 1.95 -38.60
N ILE A 381 -30.51 1.06 -38.36
CA ILE A 381 -30.64 -0.05 -37.41
C ILE A 381 -30.84 0.49 -35.98
N ALA A 382 -30.05 1.49 -35.58
CA ALA A 382 -30.15 2.10 -34.26
C ALA A 382 -31.50 2.80 -34.06
N LEU A 383 -31.97 3.56 -35.05
CA LEU A 383 -33.30 4.15 -35.08
C LEU A 383 -34.37 3.07 -34.98
N GLY A 384 -34.29 2.01 -35.77
CA GLY A 384 -35.34 1.00 -35.85
C GLY A 384 -35.48 0.14 -34.59
N PHE A 385 -34.38 -0.38 -34.06
CA PHE A 385 -34.39 -1.40 -33.00
C PHE A 385 -34.19 -0.82 -31.59
N ALA A 386 -33.05 -0.14 -31.38
CA ALA A 386 -32.68 0.44 -30.08
C ALA A 386 -33.53 1.69 -29.75
N GLY A 387 -33.88 2.44 -30.79
CA GLY A 387 -34.48 3.76 -30.70
C GLY A 387 -33.42 4.84 -30.46
N LYS A 388 -33.47 5.92 -31.24
CA LYS A 388 -32.55 7.05 -31.09
C LYS A 388 -33.30 8.28 -30.60
N THR A 389 -32.76 8.95 -29.58
CA THR A 389 -33.29 10.24 -29.09
C THR A 389 -33.03 11.31 -30.15
N ILE A 390 -34.11 11.92 -30.65
CA ILE A 390 -34.07 12.97 -31.68
C ILE A 390 -34.27 14.38 -31.10
N GLY A 391 -34.71 14.47 -29.85
CA GLY A 391 -34.99 15.72 -29.17
C GLY A 391 -35.53 15.48 -27.77
N ASN A 392 -35.88 16.57 -27.09
CA ASN A 392 -36.47 16.52 -25.76
C ASN A 392 -37.83 17.23 -25.78
N VAL A 393 -38.79 16.69 -25.04
CA VAL A 393 -40.06 17.33 -24.72
C VAL A 393 -39.97 17.83 -23.28
N PHE A 394 -40.28 19.11 -23.08
CA PHE A 394 -40.28 19.73 -21.76
C PHE A 394 -41.73 19.93 -21.28
N GLU A 395 -42.02 19.46 -20.07
CA GLU A 395 -43.29 19.68 -19.37
C GLU A 395 -43.00 20.39 -18.05
N GLY A 396 -42.97 21.73 -18.09
CA GLY A 396 -42.49 22.54 -16.97
C GLY A 396 -40.99 22.29 -16.72
N GLU A 397 -40.65 21.81 -15.53
CA GLU A 397 -39.28 21.42 -15.16
C GLU A 397 -38.92 19.98 -15.57
N LYS A 398 -39.91 19.15 -15.96
CA LYS A 398 -39.66 17.75 -16.37
C LYS A 398 -39.17 17.73 -17.81
N ARG A 399 -38.19 16.86 -18.08
CA ARG A 399 -37.61 16.64 -19.40
C ARG A 399 -37.80 15.18 -19.79
N PHE A 400 -38.34 14.95 -20.97
CA PHE A 400 -38.54 13.62 -21.55
C PHE A 400 -37.83 13.50 -22.89
N ASP A 401 -37.20 12.36 -23.14
CA ASP A 401 -36.56 12.07 -24.42
C ASP A 401 -37.62 11.71 -25.47
N MET A 402 -37.56 12.37 -26.63
CA MET A 402 -38.34 11.99 -27.81
C MET A 402 -37.52 10.98 -28.62
N VAL A 403 -38.02 9.76 -28.75
CA VAL A 403 -37.32 8.64 -29.40
C VAL A 403 -38.09 8.16 -30.63
N ILE A 404 -37.41 8.05 -31.77
CA ILE A 404 -37.94 7.35 -32.95
C ILE A 404 -37.53 5.88 -32.86
N ARG A 405 -38.51 4.98 -33.07
CA ARG A 405 -38.32 3.53 -33.14
C ARG A 405 -39.38 2.84 -34.00
N LEU A 406 -39.06 1.67 -34.56
CA LEU A 406 -40.07 0.86 -35.25
C LEU A 406 -41.14 0.36 -34.28
N ASP A 407 -42.32 0.05 -34.84
CA ASP A 407 -43.37 -0.61 -34.09
C ASP A 407 -42.84 -1.93 -33.49
N LYS A 408 -43.37 -2.31 -32.32
CA LYS A 408 -42.91 -3.48 -31.58
C LYS A 408 -42.97 -4.77 -32.41
N ASN A 409 -43.91 -4.88 -33.35
CA ASN A 409 -44.09 -6.09 -34.17
C ASN A 409 -43.04 -6.24 -35.29
N ASN A 410 -42.29 -5.19 -35.61
CA ASN A 410 -41.31 -5.15 -36.70
C ASN A 410 -39.85 -5.11 -36.17
N ARG A 411 -39.63 -5.59 -34.95
CA ARG A 411 -38.30 -5.59 -34.28
C ARG A 411 -38.14 -6.66 -33.21
N ARG A 412 -38.85 -7.79 -33.32
CA ARG A 412 -38.86 -8.87 -32.31
C ARG A 412 -37.78 -9.90 -32.55
N ASP A 413 -37.55 -10.24 -33.81
CA ASP A 413 -36.67 -11.35 -34.19
C ASP A 413 -35.65 -10.94 -35.26
N ILE A 414 -34.79 -11.91 -35.61
CA ILE A 414 -33.75 -11.72 -36.61
C ILE A 414 -34.31 -11.54 -38.03
N GLU A 415 -35.51 -12.05 -38.31
CA GLU A 415 -36.15 -11.91 -39.63
C GLU A 415 -36.62 -10.48 -39.84
N ASP A 416 -37.11 -9.82 -38.80
CA ASP A 416 -37.41 -8.38 -38.84
C ASP A 416 -36.18 -7.55 -39.22
N LEU A 417 -34.99 -7.93 -38.71
CA LEU A 417 -33.73 -7.26 -39.01
C LEU A 417 -33.26 -7.55 -40.44
N ARG A 418 -33.45 -8.78 -40.94
CA ARG A 418 -33.13 -9.17 -42.33
C ARG A 418 -34.01 -8.45 -43.35
N ASN A 419 -35.30 -8.33 -43.04
CA ASN A 419 -36.30 -7.70 -43.90
C ASN A 419 -36.42 -6.19 -43.70
N LEU A 420 -35.51 -5.58 -42.92
CA LEU A 420 -35.48 -4.13 -42.71
C LEU A 420 -35.22 -3.42 -44.05
N TYR A 421 -36.21 -2.64 -44.52
CA TYR A 421 -36.09 -1.92 -45.77
C TYR A 421 -35.16 -0.71 -45.66
N ILE A 422 -34.19 -0.65 -46.58
CA ILE A 422 -33.23 0.44 -46.74
C ILE A 422 -33.52 1.15 -48.06
N SER A 423 -33.72 2.47 -47.99
CA SER A 423 -33.88 3.31 -49.18
C SER A 423 -32.52 3.57 -49.84
N VAL A 424 -32.42 3.25 -51.13
CA VAL A 424 -31.25 3.54 -51.95
C VAL A 424 -31.37 4.91 -52.63
N PRO A 425 -30.25 5.55 -53.06
CA PRO A 425 -30.27 6.91 -53.61
C PRO A 425 -31.16 7.09 -54.85
N ASN A 426 -31.46 6.00 -55.57
CA ASN A 426 -32.38 5.99 -56.72
C ASN A 426 -33.87 5.92 -56.31
N GLY A 427 -34.19 5.87 -55.01
CA GLY A 427 -35.55 5.84 -54.47
C GLY A 427 -36.15 4.43 -54.31
N GLU A 428 -35.45 3.38 -54.73
CA GLU A 428 -35.88 2.00 -54.49
C GLU A 428 -35.67 1.59 -53.02
N GLN A 429 -36.34 0.51 -52.59
CA GLN A 429 -36.15 -0.07 -51.26
C GLN A 429 -35.67 -1.51 -51.39
N ILE A 430 -34.61 -1.83 -50.68
CA ILE A 430 -34.04 -3.18 -50.63
C ILE A 430 -33.94 -3.66 -49.18
N PRO A 431 -34.12 -4.96 -48.91
CA PRO A 431 -33.96 -5.49 -47.56
C PRO A 431 -32.49 -5.48 -47.14
N LEU A 432 -32.23 -5.33 -45.84
CA LEU A 432 -30.88 -5.30 -45.27
C LEU A 432 -30.09 -6.60 -45.56
N SER A 433 -30.77 -7.74 -45.72
CA SER A 433 -30.16 -9.01 -46.12
C SER A 433 -29.42 -8.97 -47.47
N GLU A 434 -29.79 -8.05 -48.37
CA GLU A 434 -29.05 -7.85 -49.62
C GLU A 434 -27.70 -7.15 -49.38
N LEU A 435 -27.53 -6.42 -48.28
CA LEU A 435 -26.37 -5.59 -47.98
C LEU A 435 -25.46 -6.17 -46.89
N ALA A 436 -25.95 -7.09 -46.06
CA ALA A 436 -25.23 -7.67 -44.94
C ALA A 436 -25.62 -9.13 -44.67
N ASN A 437 -24.66 -9.92 -44.16
CA ASN A 437 -24.96 -11.21 -43.55
C ASN A 437 -25.39 -10.98 -42.09
N ILE A 438 -26.55 -11.53 -41.71
CA ILE A 438 -27.14 -11.31 -40.38
C ILE A 438 -27.34 -12.66 -39.71
N GLU A 439 -26.63 -12.89 -38.62
CA GLU A 439 -26.58 -14.15 -37.89
C GLU A 439 -26.61 -13.95 -36.37
N CYS A 440 -27.11 -14.94 -35.64
CA CYS A 440 -26.99 -14.98 -34.19
C CYS A 440 -25.64 -15.58 -33.83
N THR A 441 -24.83 -14.83 -33.09
CA THR A 441 -23.52 -15.28 -32.59
C THR A 441 -23.43 -15.05 -31.09
N GLU A 442 -22.43 -15.65 -30.45
CA GLU A 442 -22.09 -15.37 -29.06
C GLU A 442 -20.94 -14.36 -29.04
N GLY A 443 -21.09 -13.32 -28.22
CA GLY A 443 -20.09 -12.30 -27.97
C GLY A 443 -19.60 -12.32 -26.52
N PRO A 444 -18.54 -11.54 -26.22
CA PRO A 444 -18.11 -11.33 -24.85
C PRO A 444 -19.18 -10.57 -24.07
N ALA A 445 -19.55 -11.09 -22.90
CA ALA A 445 -20.51 -10.44 -22.00
C ALA A 445 -19.91 -9.21 -21.31
N LYS A 446 -18.67 -9.35 -20.87
CA LYS A 446 -17.93 -8.36 -20.10
C LYS A 446 -16.44 -8.58 -20.34
N ILE A 447 -15.70 -7.48 -20.54
CA ILE A 447 -14.23 -7.52 -20.65
C ILE A 447 -13.63 -6.79 -19.45
N SER A 448 -13.31 -7.56 -18.42
CA SER A 448 -12.67 -7.06 -17.20
C SER A 448 -11.16 -6.90 -17.38
N ARG A 449 -10.61 -5.81 -16.87
CA ARG A 449 -9.18 -5.49 -16.95
C ARG A 449 -8.67 -4.90 -15.64
N ASP A 450 -7.52 -5.39 -15.17
CA ASP A 450 -6.74 -4.73 -14.13
C ASP A 450 -5.41 -4.30 -14.76
N ASN A 451 -5.00 -3.04 -14.57
CA ASN A 451 -3.78 -2.48 -15.15
C ASN A 451 -3.63 -2.73 -16.68
N THR A 452 -4.73 -2.58 -17.42
CA THR A 452 -4.82 -2.79 -18.89
C THR A 452 -4.78 -4.26 -19.34
N ASN A 453 -4.46 -5.21 -18.46
CA ASN A 453 -4.45 -6.63 -18.78
C ASN A 453 -5.85 -7.22 -18.62
N ARG A 454 -6.31 -7.98 -19.62
CA ARG A 454 -7.59 -8.72 -19.53
C ARG A 454 -7.48 -9.80 -18.44
N ARG A 455 -8.55 -9.95 -17.69
CA ARG A 455 -8.63 -10.93 -16.61
C ARG A 455 -10.02 -11.51 -16.46
N ILE A 456 -10.07 -12.71 -15.90
CA ILE A 456 -11.28 -13.33 -15.36
C ILE A 456 -11.05 -13.65 -13.89
N VAL A 457 -12.10 -13.57 -13.08
CA VAL A 457 -12.03 -13.90 -11.66
C VAL A 457 -12.87 -15.13 -11.33
N VAL A 458 -12.28 -16.01 -10.53
CA VAL A 458 -13.00 -17.00 -9.75
C VAL A 458 -13.12 -16.47 -8.33
N GLY A 459 -14.34 -16.07 -7.94
CA GLY A 459 -14.66 -15.56 -6.62
C GLY A 459 -14.99 -16.70 -5.66
N ILE A 460 -14.48 -16.61 -4.43
CA ILE A 460 -14.73 -17.57 -3.35
C ILE A 460 -15.07 -16.80 -2.08
N ASN A 461 -16.16 -17.17 -1.43
CA ASN A 461 -16.48 -16.72 -0.07
C ASN A 461 -15.99 -17.75 0.94
N VAL A 462 -15.44 -17.29 2.06
CA VAL A 462 -14.86 -18.18 3.06
C VAL A 462 -15.82 -18.30 4.23
N ARG A 463 -16.30 -19.52 4.50
CA ARG A 463 -17.17 -19.81 5.65
C ARG A 463 -16.63 -20.98 6.47
N ASN A 464 -16.83 -20.95 7.78
CA ASN A 464 -16.46 -22.03 8.70
C ASN A 464 -14.96 -22.42 8.67
N ARG A 465 -14.07 -21.51 8.24
CA ARG A 465 -12.62 -21.68 8.24
C ARG A 465 -11.93 -20.32 8.11
N ASP A 466 -10.64 -20.24 8.47
CA ASP A 466 -9.85 -19.03 8.29
C ASP A 466 -9.46 -18.78 6.82
N LEU A 467 -9.42 -17.50 6.45
CA LEU A 467 -9.15 -17.05 5.10
C LEU A 467 -7.76 -17.48 4.60
N GLN A 468 -6.72 -17.34 5.42
CA GLN A 468 -5.34 -17.66 5.04
C GLN A 468 -5.19 -19.14 4.66
N SER A 469 -5.72 -20.05 5.46
CA SER A 469 -5.61 -21.49 5.19
C SER A 469 -6.37 -21.92 3.95
N VAL A 470 -7.55 -21.35 3.70
CA VAL A 470 -8.32 -21.63 2.47
C VAL A 470 -7.54 -21.18 1.23
N VAL A 471 -6.96 -19.97 1.25
CA VAL A 471 -6.19 -19.48 0.11
C VAL A 471 -4.92 -20.30 -0.12
N LEU A 472 -4.21 -20.72 0.94
CA LEU A 472 -3.04 -21.59 0.82
C LEU A 472 -3.39 -22.96 0.21
N ASP A 473 -4.52 -23.55 0.60
CA ASP A 473 -5.00 -24.80 0.00
C ASP A 473 -5.34 -24.61 -1.49
N ILE A 474 -6.00 -23.50 -1.83
CA ILE A 474 -6.32 -23.14 -3.22
C ILE A 474 -5.03 -22.94 -4.02
N GLN A 475 -4.05 -22.19 -3.50
CA GLN A 475 -2.75 -21.95 -4.13
C GLN A 475 -2.05 -23.26 -4.46
N ASN A 476 -1.96 -24.16 -3.48
CA ASN A 476 -1.36 -25.48 -3.65
C ASN A 476 -2.09 -26.32 -4.71
N ILE A 477 -3.42 -26.24 -4.80
CA ILE A 477 -4.19 -26.96 -5.81
C ILE A 477 -3.96 -26.37 -7.21
N VAL A 478 -4.02 -25.05 -7.35
CA VAL A 478 -3.86 -24.36 -8.63
C VAL A 478 -2.46 -24.57 -9.19
N GLU A 479 -1.41 -24.40 -8.37
CA GLU A 479 -0.02 -24.58 -8.81
C GLU A 479 0.31 -26.02 -9.23
N ASN A 480 -0.25 -27.02 -8.54
CA ASN A 480 0.07 -28.42 -8.80
C ASN A 480 -0.82 -29.06 -9.88
N LYS A 481 -2.09 -28.66 -10.00
CA LYS A 481 -3.06 -29.32 -10.88
C LYS A 481 -3.37 -28.54 -12.16
N ILE A 482 -3.25 -27.21 -12.15
CA ILE A 482 -3.68 -26.37 -13.28
C ILE A 482 -2.46 -25.92 -14.08
N LYS A 483 -2.40 -26.35 -15.35
CA LYS A 483 -1.36 -25.89 -16.28
C LYS A 483 -1.83 -24.67 -17.06
N LEU A 484 -1.11 -23.56 -16.93
CA LEU A 484 -1.37 -22.31 -17.63
C LEU A 484 -0.53 -22.22 -18.93
N PRO A 485 -1.10 -21.72 -20.04
CA PRO A 485 -0.32 -21.42 -21.25
C PRO A 485 0.70 -20.30 -21.03
N VAL A 486 1.70 -20.19 -21.91
CA VAL A 486 2.69 -19.12 -21.87
C VAL A 486 2.00 -17.76 -22.01
N GLY A 487 2.37 -16.79 -21.18
CA GLY A 487 1.76 -15.45 -21.16
C GLY A 487 0.55 -15.31 -20.24
N TYR A 488 0.13 -16.39 -19.56
CA TYR A 488 -0.95 -16.37 -18.57
C TYR A 488 -0.40 -16.44 -17.16
N THR A 489 -0.99 -15.69 -16.23
CA THR A 489 -0.59 -15.67 -14.83
C THR A 489 -1.80 -15.72 -13.91
N VAL A 490 -1.61 -16.22 -12.69
CA VAL A 490 -2.64 -16.24 -11.65
C VAL A 490 -2.16 -15.37 -10.48
N SER A 491 -3.07 -14.56 -9.95
CA SER A 491 -2.88 -13.76 -8.75
C SER A 491 -4.07 -13.96 -7.80
N TYR A 492 -3.87 -13.69 -6.52
CA TYR A 492 -4.87 -13.85 -5.48
C TYR A 492 -5.16 -12.48 -4.86
N GLY A 493 -6.36 -11.97 -5.07
CA GLY A 493 -6.85 -10.71 -4.53
C GLY A 493 -7.96 -10.90 -3.50
N GLY A 494 -8.64 -9.80 -3.17
CA GLY A 494 -9.68 -9.78 -2.14
C GLY A 494 -9.09 -9.43 -0.77
N GLN A 495 -9.72 -9.90 0.31
CA GLN A 495 -9.25 -9.66 1.68
C GLN A 495 -7.88 -10.30 1.95
N PHE A 496 -7.49 -11.32 1.18
CA PHE A 496 -6.16 -11.96 1.29
C PHE A 496 -5.01 -11.02 0.95
N GLU A 497 -5.16 -10.17 -0.06
CA GLU A 497 -4.15 -9.19 -0.44
C GLU A 497 -3.91 -8.18 0.69
N ASN A 498 -5.01 -7.72 1.31
CA ASN A 498 -4.96 -6.84 2.48
C ASN A 498 -4.31 -7.52 3.69
N LEU A 499 -4.62 -8.80 3.93
CA LEU A 499 -3.96 -9.60 4.95
C LEU A 499 -2.44 -9.70 4.71
N GLN A 500 -2.01 -9.97 3.47
CA GLN A 500 -0.58 -10.04 3.15
C GLN A 500 0.12 -8.70 3.35
N SER A 501 -0.45 -7.60 2.87
CA SER A 501 0.08 -6.24 3.06
C SER A 501 0.22 -5.92 4.56
N ALA A 502 -0.83 -6.15 5.33
CA ALA A 502 -0.84 -5.87 6.75
C ALA A 502 0.15 -6.76 7.53
N LYS A 503 0.25 -8.05 7.19
CA LYS A 503 1.23 -8.98 7.78
C LYS A 503 2.67 -8.54 7.49
N ALA A 504 2.97 -8.16 6.25
CA ALA A 504 4.30 -7.67 5.86
C ALA A 504 4.70 -6.41 6.65
N ARG A 505 3.74 -5.51 6.87
CA ARG A 505 3.96 -4.30 7.67
C ARG A 505 4.12 -4.60 9.16
N LEU A 506 3.27 -5.46 9.73
CA LEU A 506 3.38 -5.86 11.13
C LEU A 506 4.70 -6.60 11.41
N ALA A 507 5.21 -7.37 10.45
CA ALA A 507 6.52 -8.02 10.55
C ALA A 507 7.67 -7.01 10.73
N ILE A 508 7.49 -5.75 10.32
CA ILE A 508 8.46 -4.65 10.51
C ILE A 508 8.08 -3.81 11.74
N ALA A 509 6.79 -3.47 11.88
CA ALA A 509 6.28 -2.59 12.92
C ALA A 509 6.42 -3.17 14.34
N VAL A 510 6.16 -4.47 14.52
CA VAL A 510 6.26 -5.14 15.83
C VAL A 510 7.70 -5.15 16.36
N PRO A 511 8.73 -5.54 15.58
CA PRO A 511 10.13 -5.41 16.02
C PRO A 511 10.55 -3.98 16.39
N ILE A 512 10.09 -2.97 15.65
CA ILE A 512 10.36 -1.56 15.99
C ILE A 512 9.71 -1.19 17.32
N ALA A 513 8.45 -1.61 17.55
CA ALA A 513 7.76 -1.39 18.83
C ALA A 513 8.56 -2.00 19.99
N LEU A 514 8.93 -3.28 19.85
CA LEU A 514 9.72 -4.03 20.83
C LEU A 514 11.07 -3.36 21.12
N PHE A 515 11.76 -2.88 20.08
CA PHE A 515 13.01 -2.15 20.23
C PHE A 515 12.83 -0.82 20.97
N LEU A 516 11.77 -0.06 20.68
CA LEU A 516 11.44 1.18 21.38
C LEU A 516 11.08 0.93 22.85
N ILE A 517 10.33 -0.13 23.15
CA ILE A 517 10.07 -0.56 24.55
C ILE A 517 11.39 -0.81 25.27
N PHE A 518 12.31 -1.55 24.66
CA PHE A 518 13.61 -1.84 25.26
C PHE A 518 14.42 -0.56 25.57
N ILE A 519 14.43 0.40 24.64
CA ILE A 519 15.09 1.70 24.85
C ILE A 519 14.47 2.45 26.03
N LEU A 520 13.13 2.52 26.11
CA LEU A 520 12.46 3.17 27.22
C LEU A 520 12.73 2.49 28.55
N LEU A 521 12.75 1.16 28.58
CA LEU A 521 13.12 0.38 29.77
C LEU A 521 14.56 0.65 30.20
N TYR A 522 15.48 0.76 29.23
CA TYR A 522 16.86 1.14 29.53
C TYR A 522 16.94 2.52 30.16
N PHE A 523 16.19 3.51 29.66
CA PHE A 523 16.15 4.84 30.27
C PHE A 523 15.49 4.86 31.65
N ALA A 524 14.43 4.09 31.86
CA ALA A 524 13.74 3.99 33.15
C ALA A 524 14.64 3.41 34.25
N PHE A 525 15.43 2.38 33.93
CA PHE A 525 16.26 1.68 34.92
C PHE A 525 17.72 2.11 34.95
N SER A 526 18.21 2.77 33.89
CA SER A 526 19.64 3.02 33.65
C SER A 526 20.50 1.74 33.75
N SER A 527 19.90 0.57 33.47
CA SER A 527 20.53 -0.75 33.62
C SER A 527 19.99 -1.73 32.59
N VAL A 528 20.88 -2.24 31.74
CA VAL A 528 20.54 -3.24 30.71
C VAL A 528 20.01 -4.53 31.33
N LYS A 529 20.53 -4.92 32.51
CA LYS A 529 20.11 -6.16 33.19
C LYS A 529 18.65 -6.06 33.64
N GLU A 530 18.30 -4.96 34.30
CA GLU A 530 16.94 -4.71 34.81
C GLU A 530 15.95 -4.53 33.64
N ALA A 531 16.37 -3.80 32.60
CA ALA A 531 15.60 -3.67 31.37
C ALA A 531 15.31 -5.04 30.72
N LEU A 532 16.31 -5.93 30.59
CA LEU A 532 16.12 -7.28 30.05
C LEU A 532 15.22 -8.16 30.93
N MET A 533 15.29 -8.02 32.27
CA MET A 533 14.40 -8.76 33.18
C MET A 533 12.95 -8.36 32.94
N VAL A 534 12.63 -7.06 32.91
CA VAL A 534 11.27 -6.59 32.64
C VAL A 534 10.85 -6.92 31.20
N TYR A 535 11.74 -6.78 30.23
CA TYR A 535 11.49 -7.12 28.83
C TYR A 535 11.14 -8.61 28.63
N SER A 536 11.65 -9.51 29.47
CA SER A 536 11.28 -10.93 29.44
C SER A 536 9.82 -11.21 29.77
N ALA A 537 9.11 -10.26 30.40
CA ALA A 537 7.68 -10.37 30.66
C ALA A 537 6.84 -10.29 29.37
N ILE A 538 7.38 -9.70 28.29
CA ILE A 538 6.67 -9.53 27.02
C ILE A 538 6.42 -10.88 26.32
N PRO A 539 7.42 -11.75 26.06
CA PRO A 539 7.13 -13.09 25.54
C PRO A 539 6.25 -13.94 26.46
N LEU A 540 6.37 -13.75 27.78
CA LEU A 540 5.57 -14.48 28.77
C LEU A 540 4.09 -14.05 28.76
N SER A 541 3.79 -12.78 28.47
CA SER A 541 2.42 -12.31 28.30
C SER A 541 1.79 -12.86 27.01
N ALA A 542 2.58 -12.97 25.93
CA ALA A 542 2.11 -13.51 24.65
C ALA A 542 1.57 -14.96 24.78
N VAL A 543 2.12 -15.77 25.70
CA VAL A 543 1.67 -17.15 25.95
C VAL A 543 0.17 -17.21 26.24
N GLY A 544 -0.34 -16.35 27.14
CA GLY A 544 -1.76 -16.33 27.48
C GLY A 544 -2.64 -15.79 26.39
N GLY A 545 -2.16 -14.79 25.64
CA GLY A 545 -2.89 -14.26 24.50
C GLY A 545 -3.11 -15.31 23.41
N VAL A 546 -2.05 -16.06 23.05
CA VAL A 546 -2.14 -17.16 22.08
C VAL A 546 -3.04 -18.28 22.60
N LEU A 547 -2.86 -18.68 23.87
CA LEU A 547 -3.64 -19.77 24.46
C LEU A 547 -5.14 -19.44 24.51
N PHE A 548 -5.53 -18.20 24.84
CA PHE A 548 -6.93 -17.79 24.88
C PHE A 548 -7.55 -17.63 23.49
N LEU A 549 -6.79 -17.16 22.48
CA LEU A 549 -7.27 -17.17 21.11
C LEU A 549 -7.55 -18.60 20.64
N TRP A 550 -6.61 -19.52 20.91
CA TRP A 550 -6.75 -20.93 20.57
C TRP A 550 -7.93 -21.60 21.30
N LEU A 551 -8.10 -21.38 22.61
CA LEU A 551 -9.21 -21.93 23.38
C LEU A 551 -10.59 -21.41 22.92
N ARG A 552 -10.63 -20.24 22.28
CA ARG A 552 -11.85 -19.62 21.77
C ARG A 552 -12.07 -19.84 20.27
N ASP A 553 -11.23 -20.65 19.63
CA ASP A 553 -11.23 -20.87 18.18
C ASP A 553 -11.22 -19.56 17.37
N LEU A 554 -10.48 -18.55 17.85
CA LEU A 554 -10.31 -17.28 17.15
C LEU A 554 -9.00 -17.30 16.34
N PRO A 555 -9.04 -17.14 15.01
CA PRO A 555 -7.83 -17.04 14.20
C PRO A 555 -7.05 -15.76 14.51
N PHE A 556 -5.81 -15.71 14.06
CA PHE A 556 -5.00 -14.50 14.19
C PHE A 556 -5.48 -13.43 13.19
N SER A 557 -6.01 -12.32 13.71
CA SER A 557 -6.43 -11.15 12.93
C SER A 557 -5.57 -9.92 13.20
N ILE A 558 -5.67 -8.88 12.37
CA ILE A 558 -4.98 -7.60 12.64
C ILE A 558 -5.44 -7.00 13.98
N SER A 559 -6.73 -7.15 14.34
CA SER A 559 -7.25 -6.76 15.66
C SER A 559 -6.57 -7.52 16.81
N ALA A 560 -6.34 -8.83 16.65
CA ALA A 560 -5.58 -9.61 17.63
C ALA A 560 -4.12 -9.13 17.73
N GLY A 561 -3.49 -8.81 16.59
CA GLY A 561 -2.15 -8.22 16.53
C GLY A 561 -2.04 -6.90 17.30
N VAL A 562 -3.02 -6.01 17.14
CA VAL A 562 -3.13 -4.77 17.94
C VAL A 562 -3.31 -5.09 19.43
N GLY A 563 -4.10 -6.12 19.76
CA GLY A 563 -4.23 -6.61 21.13
C GLY A 563 -2.91 -7.06 21.76
N PHE A 564 -2.06 -7.78 21.01
CA PHE A 564 -0.73 -8.18 21.48
C PHE A 564 0.19 -6.98 21.70
N ILE A 565 0.18 -6.03 20.76
CA ILE A 565 0.91 -4.78 20.87
C ILE A 565 0.50 -4.06 22.17
N ALA A 566 -0.80 -3.84 22.40
CA ALA A 566 -1.30 -3.22 23.63
C ALA A 566 -0.90 -4.01 24.89
N LEU A 567 -1.03 -5.34 24.87
CA LEU A 567 -0.64 -6.24 25.95
C LEU A 567 0.85 -6.10 26.33
N PHE A 568 1.74 -5.92 25.35
CA PHE A 568 3.18 -5.76 25.62
C PHE A 568 3.46 -4.51 26.45
N GLY A 569 2.78 -3.40 26.18
CA GLY A 569 2.90 -2.18 26.98
C GLY A 569 2.44 -2.38 28.42
N ILE A 570 1.30 -3.04 28.63
CA ILE A 570 0.72 -3.26 29.96
C ILE A 570 1.54 -4.27 30.77
N ALA A 571 2.01 -5.35 30.14
CA ALA A 571 2.84 -6.36 30.80
C ALA A 571 4.13 -5.75 31.35
N VAL A 572 4.69 -4.77 30.62
CA VAL A 572 5.89 -4.05 31.04
C VAL A 572 5.63 -3.17 32.26
N LEU A 573 4.50 -2.45 32.33
CA LEU A 573 4.15 -1.61 33.48
C LEU A 573 4.13 -2.41 34.79
N ASN A 574 3.51 -3.58 34.81
CA ASN A 574 3.48 -4.46 35.99
C ASN A 574 4.90 -4.89 36.42
N GLY A 575 5.77 -5.18 35.45
CA GLY A 575 7.17 -5.51 35.73
C GLY A 575 7.97 -4.33 36.29
N ILE A 576 7.70 -3.10 35.83
CA ILE A 576 8.41 -1.90 36.30
C ILE A 576 8.16 -1.64 37.78
N VAL A 577 6.88 -1.65 38.17
CA VAL A 577 6.46 -1.35 39.55
C VAL A 577 7.05 -2.36 40.54
N LEU A 578 7.18 -3.63 40.16
CA LEU A 578 7.75 -4.67 41.02
C LEU A 578 9.27 -4.52 41.21
N ILE A 579 10.01 -4.26 40.13
CA ILE A 579 11.48 -4.08 40.20
C ILE A 579 11.84 -2.81 40.98
N GLU A 580 11.10 -1.72 40.80
CA GLU A 580 11.34 -0.48 41.53
C GLU A 580 11.19 -0.68 43.05
N HIS A 581 10.20 -1.48 43.47
CA HIS A 581 10.02 -1.84 44.88
C HIS A 581 11.17 -2.71 45.43
N PHE A 582 11.68 -3.66 44.64
CA PHE A 582 12.86 -4.43 45.04
C PHE A 582 14.08 -3.54 45.24
N LYS A 583 14.29 -2.54 44.36
CA LYS A 583 15.38 -1.57 44.50
C LYS A 583 15.23 -0.73 45.77
N GLU A 584 14.01 -0.31 46.10
CA GLU A 584 13.73 0.42 47.34
C GLU A 584 14.04 -0.42 48.59
N LEU A 585 13.58 -1.67 48.65
CA LEU A 585 13.86 -2.56 49.79
C LEU A 585 15.37 -2.84 49.93
N LYS A 586 16.09 -2.98 48.82
CA LYS A 586 17.55 -3.12 48.80
C LYS A 586 18.25 -1.86 49.32
N HIS A 587 17.81 -0.68 48.90
CA HIS A 587 18.33 0.60 49.42
C HIS A 587 18.00 0.82 50.90
N SER A 588 16.96 0.17 51.41
CA SER A 588 16.56 0.22 52.82
C SER A 588 17.40 -0.70 53.74
N GLY A 589 18.42 -1.38 53.20
CA GLY A 589 19.38 -2.18 53.98
C GLY A 589 19.03 -3.66 54.13
N MET A 590 18.07 -4.21 53.37
CA MET A 590 17.81 -5.66 53.34
C MET A 590 18.85 -6.38 52.47
N GLU A 591 19.69 -7.21 53.10
CA GLU A 591 20.77 -7.95 52.41
C GLU A 591 20.40 -9.38 51.98
N ASP A 592 19.42 -10.03 52.64
CA ASP A 592 18.94 -11.35 52.22
C ASP A 592 18.00 -11.23 51.02
N MET A 593 18.42 -11.77 49.88
CA MET A 593 17.69 -11.74 48.61
C MET A 593 16.35 -12.47 48.68
N ASP A 594 16.27 -13.58 49.42
CA ASP A 594 15.04 -14.38 49.51
C ASP A 594 14.01 -13.68 50.40
N GLU A 595 14.45 -13.09 51.51
CA GLU A 595 13.61 -12.28 52.38
C GLU A 595 13.14 -11.00 51.67
N LEU A 596 14.02 -10.35 50.91
CA LEU A 596 13.71 -9.16 50.11
C LEU A 596 12.63 -9.46 49.06
N ILE A 597 12.78 -10.56 48.31
CA ILE A 597 11.80 -10.98 47.31
C ILE A 597 10.48 -11.34 47.98
N LEU A 598 10.50 -12.10 49.08
CA LEU A 598 9.29 -12.50 49.78
C LEU A 598 8.51 -11.27 50.27
N LYS A 599 9.20 -10.33 50.91
CA LYS A 599 8.58 -9.10 51.40
C LYS A 599 8.09 -8.22 50.26
N GLY A 600 8.93 -8.00 49.24
CA GLY A 600 8.59 -7.12 48.13
C GLY A 600 7.44 -7.63 47.27
N THR A 601 7.37 -8.94 47.05
CA THR A 601 6.24 -9.54 46.33
C THR A 601 4.96 -9.53 47.16
N THR A 602 5.04 -9.73 48.49
CA THR A 602 3.87 -9.69 49.37
C THR A 602 3.29 -8.28 49.47
N ASP A 603 4.14 -7.25 49.54
CA ASP A 603 3.73 -5.84 49.54
C ASP A 603 3.05 -5.43 48.22
N ARG A 604 3.52 -5.97 47.08
CA ARG A 604 3.05 -5.62 45.74
C ARG A 604 1.94 -6.50 45.19
N LEU A 605 1.66 -7.63 45.85
CA LEU A 605 0.62 -8.59 45.43
C LEU A 605 -0.74 -7.90 45.27
N ARG A 606 -1.16 -7.11 46.27
CA ARG A 606 -2.47 -6.43 46.26
C ARG A 606 -2.57 -5.39 45.12
N PRO A 607 -1.64 -4.42 44.98
CA PRO A 607 -1.66 -3.48 43.86
C PRO A 607 -1.65 -4.15 42.48
N VAL A 608 -0.77 -5.14 42.26
CA VAL A 608 -0.59 -5.79 40.95
C VAL A 608 -1.83 -6.60 40.53
N ILE A 609 -2.46 -7.31 41.48
CA ILE A 609 -3.72 -8.02 41.19
C ILE A 609 -4.84 -7.03 40.90
N LEU A 610 -4.89 -5.92 41.64
CA LEU A 610 -5.96 -4.94 41.48
C LEU A 610 -5.88 -4.26 40.11
N THR A 611 -4.68 -3.87 39.65
CA THR A 611 -4.48 -3.30 38.31
C THR A 611 -4.77 -4.31 37.21
N ALA A 612 -4.26 -5.54 37.34
CA ALA A 612 -4.52 -6.61 36.37
C ALA A 612 -6.01 -6.97 36.30
N ALA A 613 -6.70 -7.03 37.44
CA ALA A 613 -8.14 -7.30 37.49
C ALA A 613 -8.96 -6.14 36.92
N ALA A 614 -8.60 -4.89 37.21
CA ALA A 614 -9.27 -3.72 36.65
C ALA A 614 -9.17 -3.70 35.11
N ALA A 615 -7.98 -3.97 34.56
CA ALA A 615 -7.76 -4.08 33.13
C ALA A 615 -8.52 -5.28 32.53
N ALA A 616 -8.38 -6.48 33.09
CA ALA A 616 -9.05 -7.67 32.58
C ALA A 616 -10.59 -7.55 32.62
N LEU A 617 -11.15 -6.97 33.69
CA LEU A 617 -12.59 -6.71 33.82
C LEU A 617 -13.06 -5.57 32.91
N GLY A 618 -12.22 -4.59 32.60
CA GLY A 618 -12.49 -3.53 31.62
C GLY A 618 -12.69 -4.09 30.20
N PHE A 619 -11.85 -5.06 29.81
CA PHE A 619 -11.96 -5.76 28.53
C PHE A 619 -13.02 -6.87 28.50
N LEU A 620 -13.48 -7.37 29.66
CA LEU A 620 -14.38 -8.52 29.73
C LEU A 620 -15.69 -8.34 28.97
N PRO A 621 -16.39 -7.17 29.04
CA PRO A 621 -17.59 -6.93 28.23
C PRO A 621 -17.31 -7.03 26.72
N MET A 622 -16.19 -6.49 26.26
CA MET A 622 -15.79 -6.54 24.84
C MET A 622 -15.46 -7.96 24.40
N ALA A 623 -14.85 -8.76 25.28
CA ALA A 623 -14.52 -10.14 24.99
C ALA A 623 -15.75 -11.05 24.86
N ILE A 624 -16.85 -10.77 25.58
CA ILE A 624 -18.06 -11.61 25.61
C ILE A 624 -19.17 -11.07 24.70
N SER A 625 -19.17 -9.78 24.37
CA SER A 625 -20.26 -9.12 23.65
C SER A 625 -20.62 -9.83 22.34
N SER A 626 -21.91 -10.09 22.14
CA SER A 626 -22.50 -10.64 20.91
C SER A 626 -23.14 -9.59 20.01
N SER A 627 -22.93 -8.29 20.28
CA SER A 627 -23.50 -7.20 19.49
C SER A 627 -22.80 -7.04 18.14
N ALA A 628 -23.50 -6.45 17.17
CA ALA A 628 -22.89 -6.06 15.90
C ALA A 628 -21.63 -5.21 16.11
N GLY A 629 -20.54 -5.56 15.45
CA GLY A 629 -19.25 -4.89 15.58
C GLY A 629 -18.36 -5.39 16.71
N ALA A 630 -18.89 -6.21 17.62
CA ALA A 630 -18.06 -6.83 18.66
C ALA A 630 -17.03 -7.80 18.07
N GLU A 631 -17.24 -8.30 16.86
CA GLU A 631 -16.36 -9.22 16.14
C GLU A 631 -14.94 -8.68 16.04
N VAL A 632 -14.77 -7.38 15.80
CA VAL A 632 -13.45 -6.74 15.72
C VAL A 632 -12.80 -6.61 17.10
N GLN A 633 -13.62 -6.43 18.14
CA GLN A 633 -13.15 -6.19 19.52
C GLN A 633 -12.83 -7.49 20.27
N ARG A 634 -13.54 -8.59 20.00
CA ARG A 634 -13.38 -9.87 20.71
C ARG A 634 -11.94 -10.40 20.64
N PRO A 635 -11.26 -10.48 19.48
CA PRO A 635 -9.88 -10.97 19.42
C PRO A 635 -8.92 -10.07 20.19
N LEU A 636 -9.07 -8.75 20.05
CA LEU A 636 -8.26 -7.75 20.77
C LEU A 636 -8.40 -7.92 22.29
N ALA A 637 -9.64 -7.95 22.80
CA ALA A 637 -9.93 -8.12 24.22
C ALA A 637 -9.49 -9.49 24.74
N THR A 638 -9.68 -10.56 23.96
CA THR A 638 -9.27 -11.92 24.32
C THR A 638 -7.76 -12.02 24.53
N VAL A 639 -6.97 -11.44 23.62
CA VAL A 639 -5.51 -11.42 23.73
C VAL A 639 -5.08 -10.67 24.98
N VAL A 640 -5.65 -9.50 25.23
CA VAL A 640 -5.29 -8.69 26.39
C VAL A 640 -5.68 -9.38 27.69
N ILE A 641 -6.89 -9.93 27.82
CA ILE A 641 -7.32 -10.65 29.04
C ILE A 641 -6.46 -11.89 29.29
N GLY A 642 -6.33 -12.76 28.28
CA GLY A 642 -5.54 -13.99 28.41
C GLY A 642 -4.08 -13.69 28.73
N GLY A 643 -3.52 -12.69 28.04
CA GLY A 643 -2.17 -12.23 28.26
C GLY A 643 -1.96 -11.58 29.62
N LEU A 644 -2.91 -10.80 30.14
CA LEU A 644 -2.83 -10.20 31.48
C LEU A 644 -2.88 -11.26 32.58
N ILE A 645 -3.75 -12.26 32.45
CA ILE A 645 -3.84 -13.37 33.42
C ILE A 645 -2.49 -14.10 33.49
N THR A 646 -1.93 -14.51 32.35
CA THR A 646 -0.64 -15.21 32.34
C THR A 646 0.51 -14.29 32.71
N ALA A 647 0.53 -13.04 32.23
CA ALA A 647 1.56 -12.07 32.58
C ALA A 647 1.59 -11.80 34.07
N THR A 648 0.44 -11.66 34.73
CA THR A 648 0.38 -11.39 36.17
C THR A 648 0.95 -12.56 36.99
N ILE A 649 0.52 -13.78 36.66
CA ILE A 649 1.00 -15.00 37.32
C ILE A 649 2.50 -15.19 37.07
N LEU A 650 2.93 -15.10 35.81
CA LEU A 650 4.33 -15.31 35.42
C LEU A 650 5.23 -14.18 35.92
N THR A 651 4.77 -12.93 35.94
CA THR A 651 5.55 -11.81 36.46
C THR A 651 5.73 -11.92 37.98
N MET A 652 4.69 -12.29 38.74
CA MET A 652 4.82 -12.46 40.19
C MET A 652 5.65 -13.68 40.62
N VAL A 653 5.97 -14.60 39.71
CA VAL A 653 6.75 -15.81 40.02
C VAL A 653 8.11 -15.82 39.31
N VAL A 654 8.13 -15.66 37.99
CA VAL A 654 9.33 -15.73 37.15
C VAL A 654 10.22 -14.49 37.29
N LEU A 655 9.64 -13.28 37.34
CA LEU A 655 10.43 -12.04 37.45
C LEU A 655 11.26 -11.98 38.75
N PRO A 656 10.73 -12.32 39.95
CA PRO A 656 11.55 -12.39 41.16
C PRO A 656 12.65 -13.44 41.10
N ILE A 657 12.41 -14.59 40.47
CA ILE A 657 13.44 -15.62 40.28
C ILE A 657 14.54 -15.13 39.35
N LEU A 658 14.17 -14.45 38.25
CA LEU A 658 15.14 -13.79 37.37
C LEU A 658 15.96 -12.77 38.16
N TYR A 659 15.32 -11.96 39.00
CA TYR A 659 16.01 -11.01 39.88
C TYR A 659 17.03 -11.71 40.79
N LYS A 660 16.64 -12.77 41.50
CA LYS A 660 17.54 -13.60 42.32
C LYS A 660 18.72 -14.17 41.54
N VAL A 661 18.46 -14.71 40.34
CA VAL A 661 19.50 -15.36 39.51
C VAL A 661 20.50 -14.36 38.96
N PHE A 662 20.05 -13.16 38.56
CA PHE A 662 20.91 -12.14 37.98
C PHE A 662 21.66 -11.29 39.01
N ASP A 663 21.17 -11.21 40.25
CA ASP A 663 21.78 -10.43 41.35
C ASP A 663 22.59 -11.29 42.34
N GLY A 664 22.23 -12.57 42.54
CA GLY A 664 22.76 -13.44 43.60
C GLY A 664 24.14 -14.09 43.38
N LYS A 665 24.87 -13.75 42.32
CA LYS A 665 26.28 -14.14 42.17
C LYS A 665 26.99 -13.02 41.43
N GLU A 666 28.17 -12.62 41.92
CA GLU A 666 29.22 -12.17 41.01
C GLU A 666 29.23 -13.17 39.87
N PHE A 667 28.79 -12.74 38.70
CA PHE A 667 28.94 -13.50 37.47
C PHE A 667 30.46 -13.60 37.30
N LYS A 668 31.08 -14.61 37.92
CA LYS A 668 32.43 -15.06 37.56
C LYS A 668 32.32 -15.24 36.07
N LYS A 669 32.90 -14.29 35.33
CA LYS A 669 32.90 -14.23 33.88
C LYS A 669 33.00 -15.66 33.41
N ALA A 670 31.91 -16.19 32.84
CA ALA A 670 32.01 -17.45 32.14
C ALA A 670 33.19 -17.23 31.19
N LYS A 671 34.26 -18.01 31.36
CA LYS A 671 35.39 -18.03 30.42
C LYS A 671 34.87 -18.66 29.14
N PHE A 672 33.96 -17.97 28.45
CA PHE A 672 33.79 -18.11 27.04
C PHE A 672 35.14 -17.73 26.46
N LYS A 673 35.87 -18.74 25.99
CA LYS A 673 37.03 -18.51 25.13
C LYS A 673 36.55 -17.56 24.04
N SER A 674 37.12 -16.36 24.05
CA SER A 674 36.82 -15.29 23.12
C SER A 674 37.17 -15.75 21.70
N HIS A 675 36.22 -16.40 21.03
CA HIS A 675 36.09 -16.26 19.58
C HIS A 675 35.17 -15.07 19.35
N LYS A 676 35.79 -13.88 19.38
CA LYS A 676 35.18 -12.56 19.18
C LYS A 676 34.30 -12.46 17.92
N ASN A 677 34.46 -13.37 16.96
CA ASN A 677 33.70 -13.37 15.72
C ASN A 677 32.38 -14.16 15.79
N ARG A 678 32.22 -15.18 16.64
CA ARG A 678 31.04 -16.09 16.56
C ARG A 678 29.81 -15.64 17.36
N THR A 679 29.97 -14.96 18.49
CA THR A 679 28.85 -14.40 19.26
C THR A 679 28.33 -13.09 18.66
N PHE A 680 29.21 -12.28 18.06
CA PHE A 680 28.80 -11.19 17.17
C PHE A 680 28.19 -11.69 15.86
N LEU A 681 28.52 -12.90 15.40
CA LEU A 681 27.85 -13.55 14.25
C LEU A 681 26.46 -14.08 14.59
N LEU A 682 26.17 -14.50 15.82
CA LEU A 682 24.85 -15.04 16.21
C LEU A 682 23.85 -13.93 16.57
N ILE A 683 24.32 -12.86 17.21
CA ILE A 683 23.56 -11.61 17.35
C ILE A 683 23.51 -10.91 15.98
N GLY A 684 24.60 -10.93 15.21
CA GLY A 684 24.68 -10.46 13.82
C GLY A 684 23.80 -11.23 12.84
N LEU A 685 23.53 -12.52 13.04
CA LEU A 685 22.65 -13.33 12.18
C LEU A 685 21.18 -12.98 12.37
N LEU A 686 20.78 -12.55 13.58
CA LEU A 686 19.46 -11.95 13.81
C LEU A 686 19.38 -10.50 13.33
N PHE A 687 20.53 -9.82 13.17
CA PHE A 687 20.62 -8.44 12.63
C PHE A 687 20.82 -8.37 11.10
N THR A 688 21.21 -9.45 10.41
CA THR A 688 21.59 -9.43 8.99
C THR A 688 20.46 -9.71 8.01
N SER A 689 19.26 -10.04 8.48
CA SER A 689 18.06 -9.97 7.62
C SER A 689 17.60 -8.53 7.34
N PHE A 690 18.21 -7.52 7.98
CA PHE A 690 17.84 -6.10 7.85
C PHE A 690 18.95 -5.19 7.32
N ALA A 691 20.04 -5.75 6.79
CA ALA A 691 21.11 -4.98 6.16
C ALA A 691 21.06 -5.07 4.63
N PHE A 692 19.92 -4.68 4.04
CA PHE A 692 19.92 -4.11 2.70
C PHE A 692 19.32 -2.70 2.77
N SER A 693 20.07 -1.74 2.23
CA SER A 693 19.76 -0.32 2.12
C SER A 693 20.06 0.57 3.33
N GLN A 694 21.31 0.55 3.83
CA GLN A 694 21.93 1.75 4.42
C GLN A 694 23.44 1.74 4.17
N ASN A 695 23.83 2.05 2.93
CA ASN A 695 25.12 2.62 2.53
C ASN A 695 24.73 3.65 1.46
N SER A 696 24.90 4.96 1.59
CA SER A 696 26.07 5.70 2.06
C SER A 696 25.67 7.09 2.58
N LEU A 697 25.84 7.36 3.88
CA LEU A 697 25.91 8.71 4.42
C LEU A 697 27.39 9.13 4.44
N SER A 698 27.90 9.41 3.25
CA SER A 698 29.21 10.02 3.04
C SER A 698 28.99 11.30 2.24
N ASN A 699 28.76 12.43 2.91
CA ASN A 699 28.78 13.78 2.33
C ASN A 699 28.05 14.00 0.98
N THR A 700 26.98 13.27 0.68
CA THR A 700 26.15 13.50 -0.51
C THR A 700 25.01 14.43 -0.15
N THR A 701 24.80 15.47 -0.95
CA THR A 701 23.67 16.39 -0.75
C THR A 701 22.34 15.63 -0.95
N GLU A 702 21.25 16.12 -0.36
CA GLU A 702 19.90 15.53 -0.50
C GLU A 702 19.50 15.32 -1.97
N LEU A 703 19.96 16.20 -2.86
CA LEU A 703 19.77 16.09 -4.31
C LEU A 703 20.58 14.94 -4.93
N ASP A 704 21.84 14.73 -4.52
CA ASP A 704 22.69 13.67 -5.07
C ASP A 704 22.13 12.27 -4.76
N ASP A 705 21.55 12.08 -3.57
CA ASP A 705 20.88 10.84 -3.18
C ASP A 705 19.63 10.57 -4.05
N LEU A 706 18.84 11.62 -4.34
CA LEU A 706 17.69 11.51 -5.23
C LEU A 706 18.10 11.18 -6.66
N ILE A 707 19.18 11.78 -7.17
CA ILE A 707 19.73 11.47 -8.50
C ILE A 707 20.21 10.02 -8.55
N ALA A 708 20.95 9.56 -7.53
CA ALA A 708 21.43 8.18 -7.47
C ALA A 708 20.28 7.17 -7.46
N LYS A 709 19.24 7.41 -6.64
CA LYS A 709 18.02 6.60 -6.62
C LYS A 709 17.29 6.62 -7.95
N ALA A 710 17.19 7.78 -8.61
CA ALA A 710 16.55 7.89 -9.92
C ALA A 710 17.29 7.07 -10.98
N LEU A 711 18.62 7.20 -11.07
CA LEU A 711 19.43 6.46 -12.04
C LEU A 711 19.36 4.94 -11.81
N GLN A 712 19.22 4.49 -10.56
CA GLN A 712 19.11 3.07 -10.22
C GLN A 712 17.71 2.50 -10.48
N ASN A 713 16.65 3.26 -10.20
CA ASN A 713 15.28 2.72 -10.19
C ASN A 713 14.54 2.95 -11.51
N ASN A 714 14.84 4.04 -12.22
CA ASN A 714 14.11 4.47 -13.41
C ASN A 714 14.13 3.42 -14.53
N LYS A 715 12.94 3.00 -14.96
CA LYS A 715 12.74 1.97 -15.99
C LYS A 715 13.25 2.39 -17.37
N GLY A 716 13.28 3.69 -17.68
CA GLY A 716 13.83 4.21 -18.93
C GLY A 716 15.34 3.98 -19.03
N ILE A 717 16.08 4.26 -17.96
CA ILE A 717 17.53 3.99 -17.90
C ILE A 717 17.82 2.49 -17.96
N LYS A 718 17.01 1.65 -17.28
CA LYS A 718 17.13 0.18 -17.39
C LYS A 718 16.88 -0.31 -18.81
N ALA A 719 15.89 0.23 -19.50
CA ALA A 719 15.62 -0.12 -20.90
C ALA A 719 16.78 0.28 -21.83
N ALA A 720 17.37 1.47 -21.62
CA ALA A 720 18.54 1.91 -22.37
C ALA A 720 19.79 1.07 -22.07
N GLN A 721 19.98 0.65 -20.82
CA GLN A 721 21.04 -0.29 -20.45
C GLN A 721 20.85 -1.64 -21.16
N LEU A 722 19.63 -2.17 -21.21
CA LEU A 722 19.33 -3.40 -21.95
C LEU A 722 19.56 -3.26 -23.46
N GLN A 723 19.36 -2.07 -24.03
CA GLN A 723 19.70 -1.78 -25.42
C GLN A 723 21.21 -1.82 -25.67
N VAL A 724 22.02 -1.31 -24.73
CA VAL A 724 23.49 -1.44 -24.75
C VAL A 724 23.91 -2.91 -24.61
N ASP A 725 23.26 -3.66 -23.72
CA ASP A 725 23.55 -5.08 -23.54
C ASP A 725 23.16 -5.90 -24.79
N LYS A 726 22.07 -5.53 -25.47
CA LYS A 726 21.64 -6.11 -26.76
C LYS A 726 22.70 -5.91 -27.83
N THR A 727 23.20 -4.69 -28.02
CA THR A 727 24.24 -4.42 -29.04
C THR A 727 25.57 -5.07 -28.66
N LYS A 728 25.91 -5.14 -27.37
CA LYS A 728 27.06 -5.90 -26.88
C LYS A 728 26.95 -7.40 -27.18
N ALA A 729 25.79 -8.00 -26.96
CA ALA A 729 25.53 -9.39 -27.33
C ALA A 729 25.62 -9.59 -28.85
N ASN A 730 25.14 -8.62 -29.64
CA ASN A 730 25.19 -8.68 -31.10
C ASN A 730 26.63 -8.73 -31.65
N ILE A 731 27.64 -8.19 -30.94
CA ILE A 731 29.05 -8.33 -31.35
C ILE A 731 29.46 -9.80 -31.50
N THR A 732 28.90 -10.70 -30.69
CA THR A 732 29.20 -12.14 -30.77
C THR A 732 28.58 -12.81 -31.99
N SER A 733 27.46 -12.27 -32.51
CA SER A 733 26.78 -12.77 -33.72
C SER A 733 27.55 -12.47 -35.01
N ALA A 734 28.59 -11.62 -34.94
CA ALA A 734 29.46 -11.30 -36.07
C ALA A 734 30.16 -12.52 -36.68
N TYR A 735 30.23 -13.64 -35.94
CA TYR A 735 30.77 -14.91 -36.42
C TYR A 735 29.68 -15.99 -36.56
N SER A 736 28.45 -15.58 -36.88
CA SER A 736 27.39 -16.52 -37.22
C SER A 736 27.67 -17.12 -38.60
N PHE A 737 27.68 -18.46 -38.64
CA PHE A 737 27.80 -19.22 -39.87
C PHE A 737 26.41 -19.64 -40.34
N ASP A 738 26.23 -19.78 -41.65
CA ASP A 738 24.99 -20.33 -42.21
C ASP A 738 24.74 -21.74 -41.65
N LYS A 739 23.48 -22.19 -41.64
CA LYS A 739 23.17 -23.54 -41.15
C LYS A 739 23.85 -24.58 -42.03
N THR A 740 24.43 -25.59 -41.39
CA THR A 740 24.96 -26.77 -42.08
C THR A 740 23.81 -27.48 -42.78
N ASN A 741 23.92 -27.62 -44.10
CA ASN A 741 22.93 -28.29 -44.93
C ASN A 741 23.27 -29.78 -45.01
N ILE A 742 22.40 -30.62 -44.46
CA ILE A 742 22.52 -32.08 -44.57
C ILE A 742 21.53 -32.52 -45.64
N TYR A 743 22.00 -33.17 -46.68
CA TYR A 743 21.16 -33.57 -47.81
C TYR A 743 21.36 -35.04 -48.18
N TYR A 744 20.31 -35.62 -48.74
CA TYR A 744 20.33 -36.95 -49.35
C TYR A 744 19.96 -36.79 -50.81
N SER A 745 20.85 -37.24 -51.70
CA SER A 745 20.68 -37.16 -53.14
C SER A 745 20.61 -38.56 -53.73
N TYR A 746 19.66 -38.75 -54.66
CA TYR A 746 19.51 -39.95 -55.47
C TYR A 746 19.47 -39.53 -56.93
N ASP A 747 20.54 -39.85 -57.67
CA ASP A 747 20.70 -39.44 -59.06
C ASP A 747 20.83 -40.68 -59.95
N GLN A 748 19.83 -40.92 -60.80
CA GLN A 748 19.79 -42.05 -61.73
C GLN A 748 20.81 -41.93 -62.87
N ASN A 749 21.35 -40.73 -63.12
CA ASN A 749 22.40 -40.52 -64.11
C ASN A 749 23.80 -40.79 -63.56
N ASN A 750 23.95 -40.89 -62.23
CA ASN A 750 25.24 -41.15 -61.57
C ASN A 750 25.33 -42.62 -61.12
N LEU A 751 25.68 -43.49 -62.07
CA LEU A 751 25.74 -44.95 -61.91
C LEU A 751 27.13 -45.41 -61.43
N ALA A 752 27.18 -46.35 -60.48
CA ALA A 752 28.45 -47.00 -60.12
C ALA A 752 28.79 -48.16 -61.07
N VAL A 753 29.93 -48.83 -60.82
CA VAL A 753 30.48 -49.90 -61.68
C VAL A 753 29.51 -51.06 -61.92
N ASN A 754 28.51 -51.26 -61.06
CA ASN A 754 27.45 -52.27 -61.21
C ASN A 754 26.21 -51.77 -61.97
N ASN A 755 26.25 -50.61 -62.63
CA ASN A 755 25.13 -49.98 -63.35
C ASN A 755 23.91 -49.62 -62.46
N GLU A 756 24.07 -49.55 -61.13
CA GLU A 756 23.02 -49.05 -60.24
C GLU A 756 23.31 -47.60 -59.77
N PRO A 757 22.26 -46.78 -59.54
CA PRO A 757 22.41 -45.39 -59.06
C PRO A 757 23.05 -45.27 -57.68
N LEU A 758 23.92 -44.27 -57.51
CA LEU A 758 24.52 -43.94 -56.22
C LEU A 758 23.52 -43.22 -55.30
N LYS A 759 23.41 -43.72 -54.07
CA LYS A 759 22.70 -43.04 -52.96
C LYS A 759 23.72 -42.22 -52.19
N VAL A 760 23.63 -40.89 -52.27
CA VAL A 760 24.61 -39.98 -51.68
C VAL A 760 24.02 -39.27 -50.47
N PHE A 761 24.72 -39.34 -49.35
CA PHE A 761 24.42 -38.56 -48.15
C PHE A 761 25.55 -37.55 -47.93
N GLY A 762 25.22 -36.26 -47.85
CA GLY A 762 26.19 -35.17 -47.82
C GLY A 762 25.94 -34.13 -46.75
N ILE A 763 27.01 -33.46 -46.33
CA ILE A 763 27.01 -32.34 -45.40
C ILE A 763 27.74 -31.19 -46.08
N GLN A 764 26.99 -30.12 -46.34
CA GLN A 764 27.47 -28.90 -46.97
C GLN A 764 27.43 -27.73 -45.98
N GLN A 765 28.51 -26.96 -45.94
CA GLN A 765 28.62 -25.73 -45.16
C GLN A 765 29.05 -24.57 -46.06
N ARG A 766 28.31 -23.46 -45.99
CA ARG A 766 28.66 -22.20 -46.65
C ARG A 766 29.27 -21.23 -45.63
N PHE A 767 30.33 -20.55 -46.04
CA PHE A 767 31.02 -19.52 -45.29
C PHE A 767 31.10 -18.25 -46.14
N ALA A 768 30.81 -17.10 -45.55
CA ALA A 768 31.17 -15.83 -46.16
C ALA A 768 32.70 -15.66 -46.16
N PHE A 769 33.22 -14.77 -47.01
CA PHE A 769 34.65 -14.50 -47.02
C PHE A 769 35.15 -14.01 -45.64
N PRO A 770 36.31 -14.49 -45.12
CA PRO A 770 36.74 -14.22 -43.74
C PRO A 770 36.78 -12.74 -43.31
N THR A 771 37.07 -11.82 -44.25
CA THR A 771 37.12 -10.37 -43.96
C THR A 771 35.74 -9.75 -43.74
N VAL A 772 34.66 -10.38 -44.22
CA VAL A 772 33.27 -9.95 -44.01
C VAL A 772 32.92 -10.01 -42.53
N TYR A 773 33.23 -11.12 -41.86
CA TYR A 773 33.01 -11.27 -40.41
C TYR A 773 33.75 -10.21 -39.59
N GLY A 774 34.99 -9.88 -39.99
CA GLY A 774 35.77 -8.81 -39.37
C GLY A 774 35.21 -7.40 -39.60
N ALA A 775 34.61 -7.14 -40.78
CA ALA A 775 33.89 -5.90 -41.05
C ALA A 775 32.56 -5.82 -40.29
N GLN A 776 31.84 -6.93 -40.18
CA GLN A 776 30.57 -7.04 -39.46
C GLN A 776 30.78 -6.80 -37.95
N LYS A 777 31.83 -7.39 -37.37
CA LYS A 777 32.25 -7.12 -35.99
C LYS A 777 32.50 -5.63 -35.75
N ARG A 778 33.19 -4.94 -36.67
CA ARG A 778 33.45 -3.49 -36.56
C ARG A 778 32.18 -2.65 -36.61
N VAL A 779 31.16 -3.05 -37.38
CA VAL A 779 29.84 -2.39 -37.38
C VAL A 779 29.16 -2.57 -36.02
N TYR A 780 29.05 -3.81 -35.52
CA TYR A 780 28.42 -4.07 -34.23
C TYR A 780 29.16 -3.42 -33.05
N SER A 781 30.50 -3.37 -33.07
CA SER A 781 31.26 -2.62 -32.06
C SER A 781 31.02 -1.11 -32.14
N ALA A 782 30.88 -0.53 -33.33
CA ALA A 782 30.54 0.89 -33.46
C ALA A 782 29.08 1.19 -33.06
N GLU A 783 28.16 0.25 -33.30
CA GLU A 783 26.77 0.34 -32.84
C GLU A 783 26.68 0.29 -31.31
N TYR A 784 27.48 -0.56 -30.66
CA TYR A 784 27.61 -0.61 -29.21
C TYR A 784 28.10 0.71 -28.61
N GLU A 785 29.16 1.31 -29.15
CA GLU A 785 29.65 2.61 -28.66
C GLU A 785 28.62 3.73 -28.87
N LYS A 786 27.84 3.69 -29.97
CA LYS A 786 26.72 4.61 -30.20
C LYS A 786 25.65 4.49 -29.12
N GLU A 787 25.16 3.29 -28.83
CA GLU A 787 24.13 3.09 -27.80
C GLU A 787 24.66 3.43 -26.40
N LYS A 788 25.93 3.18 -26.13
CA LYS A 788 26.58 3.58 -24.88
C LYS A 788 26.64 5.09 -24.71
N ALA A 789 27.01 5.84 -25.75
CA ALA A 789 26.98 7.31 -25.71
C ALA A 789 25.54 7.84 -25.57
N SER A 790 24.56 7.18 -26.20
CA SER A 790 23.13 7.52 -26.03
C SER A 790 22.64 7.32 -24.59
N LEU A 791 23.05 6.24 -23.93
CA LEU A 791 22.72 5.97 -22.53
C LEU A 791 23.21 7.11 -21.61
N GLU A 792 24.43 7.60 -21.79
CA GLU A 792 24.96 8.71 -20.98
C GLU A 792 24.18 10.02 -21.20
N ILE A 793 23.73 10.31 -22.43
CA ILE A 793 22.84 11.43 -22.70
C ILE A 793 21.50 11.26 -21.97
N GLN A 794 20.92 10.06 -21.96
CA GLN A 794 19.66 9.80 -21.26
C GLN A 794 19.79 9.94 -19.74
N LYS A 795 20.91 9.47 -19.16
CA LYS A 795 21.22 9.69 -17.74
C LYS A 795 21.29 11.18 -17.42
N ASN A 796 21.98 11.97 -18.23
CA ASN A 796 22.05 13.43 -18.06
C ASN A 796 20.67 14.10 -18.13
N LYS A 797 19.81 13.70 -19.07
CA LYS A 797 18.44 14.23 -19.16
C LYS A 797 17.60 13.90 -17.91
N LEU A 798 17.74 12.69 -17.37
CA LEU A 798 17.06 12.30 -16.14
C LEU A 798 17.58 13.11 -14.94
N THR A 799 18.90 13.24 -14.81
CA THR A 799 19.54 14.04 -13.75
C THR A 799 19.07 15.50 -13.80
N PHE A 800 18.97 16.09 -14.99
CA PHE A 800 18.38 17.41 -15.19
C PHE A 800 16.94 17.48 -14.69
N SER A 801 16.07 16.55 -15.11
CA SER A 801 14.66 16.57 -14.73
C SER A 801 14.46 16.43 -13.21
N VAL A 802 15.23 15.55 -12.56
CA VAL A 802 15.20 15.38 -11.10
C VAL A 802 15.68 16.64 -10.39
N SER A 803 16.79 17.22 -10.83
CA SER A 803 17.35 18.46 -10.24
C SER A 803 16.39 19.63 -10.39
N ASN A 804 15.78 19.79 -11.57
CA ASN A 804 14.82 20.85 -11.83
C ASN A 804 13.56 20.71 -10.96
N ALA A 805 13.01 19.49 -10.84
CA ALA A 805 11.86 19.23 -9.96
C ALA A 805 12.19 19.50 -8.49
N TYR A 806 13.37 19.08 -8.02
CA TYR A 806 13.85 19.35 -6.67
C TYR A 806 13.89 20.85 -6.36
N HIS A 807 14.55 21.65 -7.21
CA HIS A 807 14.64 23.10 -6.99
C HIS A 807 13.28 23.80 -7.04
N HIS A 808 12.35 23.32 -7.88
CA HIS A 808 10.99 23.84 -7.94
C HIS A 808 10.22 23.56 -6.63
N ILE A 809 10.38 22.37 -6.05
CA ILE A 809 9.75 22.03 -4.77
C ILE A 809 10.30 22.92 -3.64
N VAL A 810 11.63 23.10 -3.57
CA VAL A 810 12.26 23.97 -2.56
C VAL A 810 11.74 25.42 -2.70
N TYR A 811 11.58 25.91 -3.92
CA TYR A 811 10.96 27.21 -4.21
C TYR A 811 9.51 27.29 -3.68
N LEU A 812 8.66 26.30 -3.99
CA LEU A 812 7.26 26.28 -3.54
C LEU A 812 7.14 26.15 -2.02
N GLN A 813 8.03 25.41 -1.35
CA GLN A 813 8.10 25.36 0.10
C GLN A 813 8.43 26.73 0.71
N HIS A 814 9.35 27.48 0.09
CA HIS A 814 9.67 28.83 0.53
C HIS A 814 8.51 29.80 0.30
N GLN A 815 7.86 29.74 -0.86
CA GLN A 815 6.66 30.55 -1.14
C GLN A 815 5.51 30.22 -0.18
N GLU A 816 5.25 28.95 0.09
CA GLU A 816 4.20 28.55 1.03
C GLU A 816 4.43 29.13 2.42
N LYS A 817 5.69 29.13 2.91
CA LYS A 817 6.03 29.73 4.21
C LYS A 817 5.70 31.23 4.24
N LEU A 818 6.02 31.95 3.18
CA LEU A 818 5.72 33.37 3.03
C LEU A 818 4.21 33.64 2.98
N TYR A 819 3.47 32.89 2.14
CA TYR A 819 2.03 33.07 1.97
C TYR A 819 1.22 32.59 3.17
N ARG A 820 1.69 31.61 3.95
CA ARG A 820 1.07 31.26 5.25
C ARG A 820 1.16 32.40 6.27
N TYR A 821 2.29 33.10 6.30
CA TYR A 821 2.45 34.28 7.15
C TYR A 821 1.48 35.40 6.72
N LEU A 822 1.38 35.67 5.42
CA LEU A 822 0.44 36.65 4.88
C LEU A 822 -1.02 36.26 5.14
N ASP A 823 -1.40 35.00 4.91
CA ASP A 823 -2.76 34.51 5.14
C ASP A 823 -3.20 34.73 6.59
N SER A 824 -2.34 34.39 7.55
CA SER A 824 -2.60 34.63 8.99
C SER A 824 -2.74 36.13 9.31
N LEU A 825 -1.89 36.97 8.72
CA LEU A 825 -1.92 38.42 8.91
C LEU A 825 -3.22 39.02 8.36
N TYR A 826 -3.59 38.69 7.12
CA TYR A 826 -4.81 39.18 6.48
C TYR A 826 -6.09 38.61 7.10
N GLN A 827 -6.05 37.39 7.64
CA GLN A 827 -7.18 36.80 8.37
C GLN A 827 -7.47 37.57 9.67
N ASN A 828 -6.43 37.80 10.48
CA ASN A 828 -6.55 38.60 11.71
C ASN A 828 -7.02 40.01 11.39
N PHE A 829 -6.53 40.57 10.29
CA PHE A 829 -6.90 41.90 9.85
C PHE A 829 -8.36 41.96 9.38
N SER A 830 -8.82 41.04 8.52
CA SER A 830 -10.22 41.00 8.07
C SER A 830 -11.19 40.95 9.25
N LYS A 831 -10.88 40.15 10.29
CA LYS A 831 -11.69 40.09 11.53
C LYS A 831 -11.69 41.41 12.29
N ALA A 832 -10.54 42.09 12.36
CA ALA A 832 -10.44 43.39 13.02
C ALA A 832 -11.22 44.48 12.28
N SER A 833 -11.14 44.53 10.95
CA SER A 833 -11.91 45.48 10.12
C SER A 833 -13.41 45.22 10.16
N ASP A 834 -13.84 43.95 10.17
CA ASP A 834 -15.24 43.58 10.38
C ASP A 834 -15.76 44.15 11.70
N ARG A 835 -14.98 43.98 12.77
CA ARG A 835 -15.36 44.46 14.11
C ARG A 835 -15.37 45.98 14.22
N LYS A 836 -14.39 46.66 13.64
CA LYS A 836 -14.36 48.14 13.58
C LYS A 836 -15.56 48.70 12.82
N PHE A 837 -15.99 48.03 11.74
CA PHE A 837 -17.15 48.46 10.97
C PHE A 837 -18.45 48.28 11.77
N GLU A 838 -18.61 47.16 12.49
CA GLU A 838 -19.74 46.95 13.41
C GLU A 838 -19.83 48.00 14.53
N LEU A 839 -18.69 48.50 14.99
CA LEU A 839 -18.58 49.53 16.03
C LEU A 839 -18.69 50.98 15.47
N GLY A 840 -18.81 51.14 14.15
CA GLY A 840 -18.87 52.45 13.48
C GLY A 840 -17.52 53.19 13.41
N GLU A 841 -16.41 52.50 13.68
CA GLU A 841 -15.04 53.07 13.72
C GLU A 841 -14.34 53.09 12.35
N THR A 842 -14.89 52.44 11.31
CA THR A 842 -14.35 52.46 9.93
C THR A 842 -15.46 52.44 8.87
N ASN A 843 -15.10 52.70 7.61
CA ASN A 843 -15.99 52.69 6.45
C ASN A 843 -16.12 51.29 5.81
N TYR A 844 -17.16 51.11 4.99
CA TYR A 844 -17.45 49.83 4.32
C TYR A 844 -16.35 49.42 3.32
N LEU A 845 -15.67 50.38 2.70
CA LEU A 845 -14.62 50.11 1.71
C LEU A 845 -13.41 49.42 2.35
N GLU A 846 -13.00 49.83 3.55
CA GLU A 846 -11.89 49.21 4.29
C GLU A 846 -12.20 47.75 4.62
N LYS A 847 -13.43 47.48 5.12
CA LYS A 847 -13.93 46.12 5.39
C LYS A 847 -13.85 45.23 4.14
N ILE A 848 -14.44 45.66 3.03
CA ILE A 848 -14.50 44.84 1.81
C ILE A 848 -13.11 44.64 1.20
N THR A 849 -12.24 45.66 1.26
CA THR A 849 -10.86 45.55 0.78
C THR A 849 -10.06 44.54 1.60
N ALA A 850 -10.20 44.56 2.93
CA ALA A 850 -9.59 43.60 3.83
C ALA A 850 -10.00 42.16 3.49
N GLN A 851 -11.31 41.96 3.30
CA GLN A 851 -11.89 40.66 2.96
C GLN A 851 -11.43 40.18 1.58
N ALA A 852 -11.40 41.06 0.57
CA ALA A 852 -10.95 40.73 -0.77
C ALA A 852 -9.47 40.32 -0.79
N LYS A 853 -8.60 41.03 -0.05
CA LYS A 853 -7.17 40.70 0.05
C LYS A 853 -6.94 39.38 0.77
N PHE A 854 -7.64 39.14 1.88
CA PHE A 854 -7.61 37.85 2.57
C PHE A 854 -7.99 36.70 1.61
N ARG A 855 -9.12 36.83 0.88
CA ARG A 855 -9.56 35.81 -0.07
C ARG A 855 -8.54 35.57 -1.19
N LYS A 856 -7.92 36.63 -1.73
CA LYS A 856 -6.87 36.51 -2.75
C LYS A 856 -5.67 35.73 -2.22
N VAL A 857 -5.12 36.11 -1.06
CA VAL A 857 -3.95 35.45 -0.46
C VAL A 857 -4.25 33.98 -0.12
N SER A 858 -5.42 33.71 0.45
CA SER A 858 -5.87 32.35 0.77
C SER A 858 -6.00 31.47 -0.50
N THR A 859 -6.50 32.04 -1.59
CA THR A 859 -6.58 31.36 -2.89
C THR A 859 -5.19 31.07 -3.47
N THR A 860 -4.28 32.05 -3.43
CA THR A 860 -2.89 31.86 -3.90
C THR A 860 -2.16 30.82 -3.06
N LEU A 861 -2.35 30.80 -1.73
CA LEU A 861 -1.79 29.77 -0.86
C LEU A 861 -2.32 28.37 -1.26
N SER A 862 -3.62 28.25 -1.55
CA SER A 862 -4.20 26.98 -2.02
C SER A 862 -3.59 26.53 -3.36
N GLN A 863 -3.37 27.46 -4.30
CA GLN A 863 -2.68 27.18 -5.57
C GLN A 863 -1.25 26.68 -5.33
N ILE A 864 -0.46 27.37 -4.50
CA ILE A 864 0.92 26.96 -4.15
C ILE A 864 0.95 25.56 -3.54
N VAL A 865 0.00 25.23 -2.65
CA VAL A 865 -0.09 23.89 -2.04
C VAL A 865 -0.39 22.82 -3.09
N ASN A 866 -1.27 23.10 -4.05
CA ASN A 866 -1.60 22.18 -5.14
C ASN A 866 -0.45 22.04 -6.13
N ASP A 867 0.23 23.12 -6.50
CA ASP A 867 1.39 23.12 -7.38
C ASP A 867 2.54 22.34 -6.74
N LYS A 868 2.76 22.51 -5.43
CA LYS A 868 3.75 21.74 -4.68
C LYS A 868 3.43 20.26 -4.73
N LYS A 869 2.17 19.88 -4.53
CA LYS A 869 1.71 18.48 -4.65
C LYS A 869 1.98 17.95 -6.05
N ALA A 870 1.67 18.70 -7.10
CA ALA A 870 1.92 18.31 -8.49
C ALA A 870 3.42 18.10 -8.76
N GLN A 871 4.30 18.96 -8.25
CA GLN A 871 5.75 18.79 -8.39
C GLN A 871 6.27 17.54 -7.66
N TYR A 872 5.72 17.19 -6.49
CA TYR A 872 6.04 15.93 -5.82
C TYR A 872 5.63 14.71 -6.64
N GLU A 873 4.48 14.74 -7.31
CA GLU A 873 4.06 13.65 -8.23
C GLU A 873 5.01 13.53 -9.43
N ILE A 874 5.45 14.67 -10.00
CA ILE A 874 6.46 14.68 -11.07
C ILE A 874 7.76 14.05 -10.56
N LEU A 875 8.27 14.48 -9.40
CA LEU A 875 9.49 13.92 -8.81
C LEU A 875 9.36 12.41 -8.55
N GLN A 876 8.22 11.95 -8.01
CA GLN A 876 7.96 10.53 -7.79
C GLN A 876 7.98 9.74 -9.11
N SER A 877 7.38 10.29 -10.18
CA SER A 877 7.36 9.66 -11.51
C SER A 877 8.74 9.55 -12.15
N LEU A 878 9.65 10.49 -11.86
CA LEU A 878 11.02 10.52 -12.35
C LEU A 878 11.93 9.54 -11.59
N VAL A 879 11.83 9.52 -10.25
CA VAL A 879 12.66 8.65 -9.40
C VAL A 879 12.16 7.20 -9.43
N GLN A 880 10.84 6.98 -9.53
CA GLN A 880 10.22 5.65 -9.55
C GLN A 880 10.57 4.79 -8.32
N TYR A 881 10.68 5.44 -7.15
CA TYR A 881 10.88 4.78 -5.87
C TYR A 881 9.54 4.36 -5.25
N GLU A 882 9.52 3.33 -4.42
CA GLU A 882 8.26 2.80 -3.84
C GLU A 882 7.74 3.68 -2.70
N ASP A 883 8.62 4.30 -1.92
CA ASP A 883 8.22 5.19 -0.83
C ASP A 883 8.00 6.63 -1.32
N LYS A 884 7.15 7.36 -0.59
CA LYS A 884 6.89 8.78 -0.83
C LYS A 884 8.15 9.62 -0.53
N ILE A 885 8.59 10.36 -1.53
CA ILE A 885 9.74 11.27 -1.39
C ILE A 885 9.31 12.55 -0.64
N VAL A 886 10.11 12.98 0.33
CA VAL A 886 9.91 14.22 1.09
C VAL A 886 11.22 15.01 1.07
N ILE A 887 11.15 16.27 0.64
CA ILE A 887 12.31 17.18 0.62
C ILE A 887 12.33 17.99 1.93
N VAL A 888 13.45 17.90 2.66
CA VAL A 888 13.68 18.54 3.96
C VAL A 888 14.24 19.95 3.80
N ASN A 889 15.11 20.18 2.81
CA ASN A 889 15.69 21.48 2.57
C ASN A 889 14.65 22.50 2.08
N SER A 890 14.50 23.62 2.78
CA SER A 890 13.55 24.68 2.44
C SER A 890 14.22 25.99 1.99
N LYS A 891 15.56 26.01 1.85
CA LYS A 891 16.32 27.21 1.50
C LYS A 891 16.74 27.15 0.04
N ILE A 892 16.27 28.11 -0.75
CA ILE A 892 16.69 28.27 -2.14
C ILE A 892 17.92 29.20 -2.22
N GLU A 893 18.98 28.74 -2.85
CA GLU A 893 20.21 29.50 -3.09
C GLU A 893 20.64 29.39 -4.56
N PRO A 894 21.28 30.42 -5.14
CA PRO A 894 21.79 30.36 -6.50
C PRO A 894 22.96 29.38 -6.65
N ILE A 895 22.99 28.62 -7.74
CA ILE A 895 24.04 27.63 -8.00
C ILE A 895 25.19 28.27 -8.80
N TYR A 896 26.30 28.60 -8.13
CA TYR A 896 27.44 29.28 -8.76
C TYR A 896 28.53 28.37 -9.34
N ASN A 897 28.64 27.12 -8.85
CA ASN A 897 29.83 26.26 -9.08
C ASN A 897 29.48 24.97 -9.85
N LEU A 898 29.07 25.10 -11.11
CA LEU A 898 28.91 23.96 -12.01
C LEU A 898 29.92 24.06 -13.16
N THR A 899 30.73 23.04 -13.35
CA THR A 899 31.76 22.96 -14.41
C THR A 899 31.11 22.94 -15.79
N ASN A 900 31.43 23.93 -16.62
CA ASN A 900 30.79 24.21 -17.92
C ASN A 900 31.14 23.23 -19.07
N GLU A 901 32.03 22.25 -18.89
CA GLU A 901 32.63 21.52 -20.02
C GLU A 901 32.16 20.07 -20.24
N THR A 902 31.34 19.47 -19.37
CA THR A 902 31.09 18.02 -19.43
C THR A 902 30.00 17.59 -20.43
N SER A 903 28.96 18.38 -20.69
CA SER A 903 27.79 17.95 -21.49
C SER A 903 27.94 18.10 -22.99
N LYS A 904 28.57 19.19 -23.47
CA LYS A 904 28.85 19.38 -24.92
C LYS A 904 29.75 18.27 -25.46
N VAL A 905 30.71 17.80 -24.65
CA VAL A 905 31.62 16.70 -25.00
C VAL A 905 30.84 15.39 -25.17
N LEU A 906 29.86 15.10 -24.32
CA LEU A 906 29.03 13.89 -24.43
C LEU A 906 28.20 13.86 -25.71
N TYR A 907 27.60 15.00 -26.09
CA TYR A 907 26.90 15.10 -27.36
C TYR A 907 27.85 14.98 -28.55
N ALA A 908 29.03 15.59 -28.51
CA ALA A 908 30.05 15.46 -29.55
C ALA A 908 30.52 14.00 -29.72
N GLU A 909 30.73 13.28 -28.62
CA GLU A 909 31.08 11.85 -28.61
C GLU A 909 29.98 10.99 -29.24
N TYR A 910 28.71 11.27 -28.89
CA TYR A 910 27.56 10.60 -29.52
C TYR A 910 27.52 10.87 -31.03
N LEU A 911 27.63 12.12 -31.48
CA LEU A 911 27.60 12.47 -32.90
C LEU A 911 28.75 11.79 -33.69
N GLU A 912 29.93 11.69 -33.09
CA GLU A 912 31.07 11.02 -33.72
C GLU A 912 30.91 9.49 -33.75
N SER A 913 30.34 8.89 -32.69
CA SER A 913 30.05 7.45 -32.65
C SER A 913 29.07 7.01 -33.75
N VAL A 914 28.04 7.82 -34.04
CA VAL A 914 27.09 7.59 -35.14
C VAL A 914 27.80 7.71 -36.49
N THR A 915 28.67 8.71 -36.66
CA THR A 915 29.48 8.89 -37.88
C THR A 915 30.36 7.66 -38.15
N LYS A 916 31.00 7.13 -37.09
CA LYS A 916 31.82 5.91 -37.17
C LYS A 916 31.00 4.68 -37.55
N ASN A 917 29.77 4.56 -37.05
CA ASN A 917 28.86 3.48 -37.41
C ASN A 917 28.53 3.48 -38.92
N TYR A 918 28.12 4.63 -39.48
CA TYR A 918 27.85 4.75 -40.92
C TYR A 918 29.09 4.45 -41.79
N LYS A 919 30.28 4.94 -41.41
CA LYS A 919 31.54 4.62 -42.12
C LYS A 919 31.84 3.12 -42.12
N ASN A 920 31.59 2.43 -41.02
CA ASN A 920 31.79 0.98 -40.92
C ASN A 920 30.74 0.20 -41.72
N GLN A 921 29.49 0.68 -41.80
CA GLN A 921 28.44 0.06 -42.63
C GLN A 921 28.79 0.10 -44.11
N ILE A 922 29.32 1.23 -44.61
CA ILE A 922 29.83 1.32 -45.99
C ILE A 922 30.92 0.27 -46.23
N SER A 923 31.85 0.13 -45.28
CA SER A 923 32.93 -0.86 -45.37
C SER A 923 32.40 -2.29 -45.41
N LEU A 924 31.37 -2.62 -44.62
CA LEU A 924 30.70 -3.92 -44.64
C LEU A 924 30.02 -4.19 -45.99
N GLN A 925 29.25 -3.24 -46.52
CA GLN A 925 28.57 -3.41 -47.81
C GLN A 925 29.56 -3.63 -48.98
N LYS A 926 30.75 -3.02 -48.91
CA LYS A 926 31.83 -3.28 -49.88
C LYS A 926 32.44 -4.67 -49.73
N GLN A 927 32.55 -5.21 -48.52
CA GLN A 927 33.13 -6.54 -48.26
C GLN A 927 32.20 -7.68 -48.70
N HIS A 928 30.87 -7.46 -48.71
CA HIS A 928 29.91 -8.39 -49.30
C HIS A 928 30.05 -8.55 -50.83
N TRP A 929 31.00 -7.86 -51.47
CA TRP A 929 31.36 -8.09 -52.87
C TRP A 929 32.32 -9.27 -53.05
N LEU A 930 32.94 -9.75 -51.97
CA LEU A 930 33.88 -10.85 -52.02
C LEU A 930 33.16 -12.20 -52.21
N PRO A 931 33.81 -13.21 -52.82
CA PRO A 931 33.20 -14.52 -53.04
C PRO A 931 32.97 -15.30 -51.73
N ASP A 932 31.92 -16.11 -51.71
CA ASP A 932 31.66 -17.04 -50.60
C ASP A 932 32.42 -18.36 -50.80
N ILE A 933 32.70 -19.08 -49.72
CA ILE A 933 33.37 -20.37 -49.71
C ILE A 933 32.37 -21.45 -49.33
N ASN A 934 32.24 -22.47 -50.16
CA ASN A 934 31.39 -23.64 -49.92
C ASN A 934 32.28 -24.87 -49.73
N VAL A 935 32.06 -25.62 -48.66
CA VAL A 935 32.72 -26.90 -48.40
C VAL A 935 31.63 -27.96 -48.31
N ASP A 936 31.77 -29.03 -49.07
CA ASP A 936 30.85 -30.15 -49.10
C ASP A 936 31.61 -31.47 -48.93
N TYR A 937 31.10 -32.33 -48.07
CA TYR A 937 31.63 -33.66 -47.83
C TYR A 937 30.49 -34.66 -47.92
N PHE A 938 30.65 -35.68 -48.76
CA PHE A 938 29.57 -36.63 -49.02
C PHE A 938 30.06 -38.08 -49.11
N GLN A 939 29.18 -38.98 -48.71
CA GLN A 939 29.38 -40.42 -48.72
C GLN A 939 28.35 -41.07 -49.64
N GLY A 940 28.84 -41.77 -50.66
CA GLY A 940 28.03 -42.59 -51.56
C GLY A 940 27.99 -44.05 -51.11
N LYS A 941 26.79 -44.65 -51.13
CA LYS A 941 26.60 -46.09 -50.96
C LYS A 941 25.96 -46.70 -52.20
N ASN A 942 26.43 -47.90 -52.56
CA ASN A 942 25.89 -48.71 -53.63
C ASN A 942 25.76 -50.17 -53.14
N THR A 943 24.73 -50.88 -53.61
CA THR A 943 24.41 -52.29 -53.32
C THR A 943 25.47 -53.27 -53.86
N GLY A 944 26.20 -52.91 -54.92
CA GLY A 944 27.23 -53.76 -55.55
C GLY A 944 28.66 -53.56 -55.05
N LEU A 945 28.90 -52.60 -54.16
CA LEU A 945 30.21 -52.32 -53.55
C LEU A 945 30.14 -52.61 -52.05
N SER A 946 31.04 -53.45 -51.53
CA SER A 946 31.09 -53.79 -50.10
C SER A 946 31.62 -52.64 -49.22
N GLN A 947 32.14 -51.56 -49.82
CA GLN A 947 32.72 -50.40 -49.13
C GLN A 947 32.02 -49.10 -49.54
N SER A 948 31.96 -48.14 -48.61
CA SER A 948 31.42 -46.80 -48.89
C SER A 948 32.44 -45.93 -49.63
N LEU A 949 31.98 -45.11 -50.57
CA LEU A 949 32.81 -44.16 -51.31
C LEU A 949 32.71 -42.78 -50.67
N TYR A 950 33.83 -42.11 -50.46
CA TYR A 950 33.90 -40.78 -49.85
C TYR A 950 34.37 -39.75 -50.87
N GLY A 951 33.72 -38.59 -50.90
CA GLY A 951 34.08 -37.46 -51.75
C GLY A 951 34.03 -36.14 -50.99
N PHE A 952 34.84 -35.18 -51.42
CA PHE A 952 34.78 -33.81 -50.93
C PHE A 952 34.78 -32.83 -52.12
N GLN A 953 34.07 -31.72 -51.97
CA GLN A 953 34.00 -30.65 -52.95
C GLN A 953 34.21 -29.32 -52.24
N VAL A 954 35.06 -28.47 -52.83
CA VAL A 954 35.25 -27.08 -52.39
C VAL A 954 34.84 -26.19 -53.55
N GLY A 955 33.88 -25.29 -53.31
CA GLY A 955 33.35 -24.36 -54.29
C GLY A 955 33.52 -22.91 -53.85
N VAL A 956 33.64 -21.99 -54.82
CA VAL A 956 33.69 -20.55 -54.57
C VAL A 956 32.48 -19.90 -55.24
N GLY A 957 31.63 -19.24 -54.46
CA GLY A 957 30.43 -18.54 -54.94
C GLY A 957 30.76 -17.11 -55.36
N ILE A 958 30.88 -16.86 -56.67
CA ILE A 958 31.22 -15.53 -57.20
C ILE A 958 29.93 -14.77 -57.52
N PRO A 959 29.72 -13.55 -56.98
CA PRO A 959 28.53 -12.75 -57.29
C PRO A 959 28.61 -12.17 -58.71
N LEU A 960 27.94 -12.80 -59.69
CA LEU A 960 27.97 -12.36 -61.10
C LEU A 960 27.10 -11.12 -61.40
N PHE A 961 26.07 -10.84 -60.57
CA PHE A 961 25.12 -9.74 -60.79
C PHE A 961 25.35 -8.60 -59.79
N TYR A 962 26.00 -7.52 -60.26
CA TYR A 962 26.52 -6.44 -59.39
C TYR A 962 25.52 -5.33 -59.05
N PHE A 963 24.35 -5.26 -59.70
CA PHE A 963 23.42 -4.13 -59.59
C PHE A 963 22.87 -3.96 -58.17
N GLY A 964 22.52 -5.05 -57.47
CA GLY A 964 21.97 -5.01 -56.11
C GLY A 964 22.97 -4.53 -55.05
N ASN A 965 24.21 -5.05 -55.08
CA ASN A 965 25.25 -4.70 -54.11
C ASN A 965 25.79 -3.28 -54.34
N LYS A 966 25.84 -2.82 -55.60
CA LYS A 966 26.14 -1.42 -55.95
C LYS A 966 25.08 -0.46 -55.42
N ALA A 967 23.80 -0.82 -55.53
CA ALA A 967 22.71 -0.02 -54.95
C ALA A 967 22.82 0.06 -53.42
N LYS A 968 23.03 -1.06 -52.72
CA LYS A 968 23.22 -1.09 -51.26
C LYS A 968 24.41 -0.24 -50.78
N SER A 969 25.52 -0.27 -51.52
CA SER A 969 26.69 0.57 -51.21
C SER A 969 26.40 2.06 -51.42
N LYS A 970 25.64 2.41 -52.47
CA LYS A 970 25.20 3.79 -52.73
C LYS A 970 24.22 4.30 -51.67
N VAL A 971 23.32 3.45 -51.18
CA VAL A 971 22.40 3.77 -50.07
C VAL A 971 23.20 4.12 -48.81
N ALA A 972 24.14 3.27 -48.39
CA ALA A 972 24.98 3.55 -47.22
C ALA A 972 25.83 4.84 -47.34
N GLN A 973 26.24 5.21 -48.57
CA GLN A 973 26.92 6.49 -48.82
C GLN A 973 25.99 7.70 -48.68
N LEU A 974 24.76 7.60 -49.20
CA LEU A 974 23.74 8.66 -49.06
C LEU A 974 23.31 8.83 -47.60
N GLU A 975 23.22 7.75 -46.83
CA GLU A 975 22.94 7.79 -45.39
C GLU A 975 24.04 8.54 -44.63
N LEU A 976 25.32 8.30 -44.94
CA LEU A 976 26.43 9.06 -44.35
C LEU A 976 26.36 10.55 -44.72
N GLN A 977 26.10 10.89 -45.98
CA GLN A 977 25.99 12.29 -46.42
C GLN A 977 24.81 13.01 -45.74
N SER A 978 23.66 12.33 -45.62
CA SER A 978 22.50 12.84 -44.90
C SER A 978 22.83 13.07 -43.42
N TRP A 979 23.51 12.11 -42.78
CA TRP A 979 23.95 12.22 -41.41
C TRP A 979 24.95 13.36 -41.19
N GLU A 980 25.90 13.60 -42.11
CA GLU A 980 26.84 14.73 -42.01
C GLU A 980 26.10 16.08 -42.00
N GLN A 981 25.06 16.24 -42.81
CA GLN A 981 24.20 17.43 -42.79
C GLN A 981 23.40 17.54 -41.48
N GLN A 982 22.87 16.42 -40.97
CA GLN A 982 22.17 16.39 -39.68
C GLN A 982 23.11 16.74 -38.52
N LYS A 983 24.32 16.19 -38.50
CA LYS A 983 25.36 16.47 -37.51
C LYS A 983 25.68 17.96 -37.46
N GLN A 984 25.92 18.60 -38.61
CA GLN A 984 26.19 20.05 -38.68
C GLN A 984 25.02 20.88 -38.14
N ASN A 985 23.78 20.50 -38.48
CA ASN A 985 22.58 21.18 -37.96
C ASN A 985 22.44 21.03 -36.43
N GLU A 986 22.71 19.84 -35.89
CA GLU A 986 22.66 19.61 -34.43
C GLU A 986 23.78 20.36 -33.69
N GLU A 987 25.00 20.39 -34.23
CA GLU A 987 26.10 21.19 -33.67
C GLU A 987 25.73 22.69 -33.63
N GLN A 988 25.14 23.21 -34.71
CA GLN A 988 24.67 24.60 -34.75
C GLN A 988 23.57 24.86 -33.71
N LYS A 989 22.59 23.96 -33.56
CA LYS A 989 21.54 24.11 -32.54
C LYS A 989 22.11 24.16 -31.13
N ILE A 990 23.06 23.28 -30.80
CA ILE A 990 23.72 23.25 -29.50
C ILE A 990 24.43 24.59 -29.23
N ASP A 991 25.20 25.10 -30.19
CA ASP A 991 25.93 26.35 -30.03
C ASP A 991 24.99 27.56 -29.87
N LYS A 992 23.87 27.59 -30.61
CA LYS A 992 22.85 28.64 -30.46
C LYS A 992 22.12 28.54 -29.13
N TYR A 993 21.79 27.32 -28.69
CA TYR A 993 21.14 27.08 -27.40
C TYR A 993 22.01 27.53 -26.23
N ILE A 994 23.30 27.17 -26.23
CA ILE A 994 24.27 27.61 -25.21
C ILE A 994 24.37 29.14 -25.20
N SER A 995 24.52 29.76 -26.37
CA SER A 995 24.61 31.22 -26.48
C SER A 995 23.35 31.92 -25.93
N GLN A 996 22.16 31.38 -26.21
CA GLN A 996 20.90 31.89 -25.65
C GLN A 996 20.88 31.77 -24.13
N LYS A 997 21.23 30.60 -23.58
CA LYS A 997 21.18 30.34 -22.15
C LYS A 997 22.19 31.14 -21.35
N ILE A 998 23.38 31.42 -21.89
CA ILE A 998 24.35 32.33 -21.29
C ILE A 998 23.77 33.75 -21.14
N ASN A 999 23.05 34.24 -22.15
CA ASN A 999 22.40 35.56 -22.09
C ASN A 999 21.25 35.59 -21.07
N GLU A 1000 20.43 34.52 -21.01
CA GLU A 1000 19.38 34.37 -19.99
C GLU A 1000 19.98 34.36 -18.56
N LEU A 1001 21.11 33.66 -18.39
CA LEU A 1001 21.79 33.57 -17.10
C LEU A 1001 22.34 34.92 -16.63
N ALA A 1002 22.95 35.70 -17.53
CA ALA A 1002 23.43 37.05 -17.23
C ALA A 1002 22.30 37.98 -16.76
N LYS A 1003 21.13 37.90 -17.41
CA LYS A 1003 19.91 38.64 -17.01
C LYS A 1003 19.49 38.30 -15.58
N TYR A 1004 19.39 37.02 -15.22
CA TYR A 1004 18.96 36.62 -13.88
C TYR A 1004 20.02 36.92 -12.80
N GLN A 1005 21.31 36.82 -13.15
CA GLN A 1005 22.41 37.21 -12.27
C GLN A 1005 22.32 38.70 -11.87
N GLU A 1006 21.99 39.58 -12.81
CA GLU A 1006 21.84 41.02 -12.54
C GLU A 1006 20.70 41.29 -11.55
N ALA A 1007 19.55 40.62 -11.71
CA ALA A 1007 18.42 40.73 -10.79
C ALA A 1007 18.76 40.20 -9.37
N ILE A 1008 19.50 39.11 -9.28
CA ILE A 1008 19.98 38.55 -8.00
C ILE A 1008 20.96 39.51 -7.32
N ASN A 1009 21.89 40.11 -8.09
CA ASN A 1009 22.84 41.10 -7.59
C ASN A 1009 22.11 42.34 -7.02
N TYR A 1010 21.09 42.84 -7.72
CA TYR A 1010 20.24 43.94 -7.23
C TYR A 1010 19.59 43.61 -5.88
N TYR A 1011 19.01 42.43 -5.73
CA TYR A 1011 18.39 42.03 -4.46
C TYR A 1011 19.42 41.91 -3.34
N ASN A 1012 20.57 41.28 -3.60
CA ASN A 1012 21.62 41.09 -2.60
C ASN A 1012 22.25 42.42 -2.14
N GLN A 1013 22.41 43.39 -3.04
CA GLN A 1013 22.99 44.70 -2.72
C GLN A 1013 21.98 45.66 -2.08
N TYR A 1014 20.73 45.68 -2.56
CA TYR A 1014 19.73 46.68 -2.18
C TYR A 1014 18.42 46.06 -1.70
N GLY A 1015 17.82 45.17 -2.50
CA GLY A 1015 16.45 44.68 -2.31
C GLY A 1015 16.20 44.01 -0.96
N LYS A 1016 17.14 43.19 -0.47
CA LYS A 1016 17.02 42.51 0.82
C LYS A 1016 16.86 43.51 1.97
N LYS A 1017 17.82 44.45 2.09
CA LYS A 1017 17.83 45.48 3.13
C LYS A 1017 16.59 46.38 3.05
N LEU A 1018 16.16 46.75 1.85
CA LEU A 1018 14.95 47.54 1.64
C LEU A 1018 13.71 46.80 2.09
N SER A 1019 13.52 45.53 1.68
CA SER A 1019 12.35 44.74 2.06
C SER A 1019 12.24 44.53 3.58
N GLU A 1020 13.36 44.23 4.23
CA GLU A 1020 13.42 44.04 5.69
C GLU A 1020 13.12 45.34 6.44
N GLU A 1021 13.66 46.48 6.00
CA GLU A 1021 13.41 47.76 6.66
C GLU A 1021 11.95 48.23 6.42
N ILE A 1022 11.38 48.04 5.21
CA ILE A 1022 9.97 48.35 4.92
C ILE A 1022 9.05 47.57 5.86
N ILE A 1023 9.28 46.26 6.06
CA ILE A 1023 8.48 45.44 6.98
C ILE A 1023 8.65 45.94 8.42
N LYS A 1024 9.89 46.26 8.83
CA LYS A 1024 10.20 46.68 10.19
C LYS A 1024 9.59 48.04 10.54
N VAL A 1025 9.76 49.08 9.72
CA VAL A 1025 9.14 50.38 10.02
C VAL A 1025 7.63 50.34 9.76
N GLY A 1026 7.15 49.65 8.72
CA GLY A 1026 5.71 49.47 8.49
C GLY A 1026 5.00 48.84 9.69
N ASN A 1027 5.55 47.75 10.25
CA ASN A 1027 5.02 47.12 11.47
C ASN A 1027 5.03 48.06 12.68
N ARG A 1028 6.08 48.89 12.82
CA ARG A 1028 6.23 49.79 13.96
C ARG A 1028 5.28 50.97 13.88
N SER A 1029 5.25 51.65 12.74
CA SER A 1029 4.37 52.79 12.47
C SER A 1029 2.90 52.41 12.55
N TYR A 1030 2.51 51.22 12.06
CA TYR A 1030 1.14 50.74 12.22
C TYR A 1030 0.77 50.47 13.69
N LYS A 1031 1.66 49.82 14.47
CA LYS A 1031 1.43 49.58 15.90
C LYS A 1031 1.37 50.86 16.74
N GLN A 1032 2.08 51.91 16.30
CA GLN A 1032 2.09 53.22 16.95
C GLN A 1032 0.95 54.14 16.47
N GLY A 1033 0.17 53.71 15.47
CA GLY A 1033 -0.92 54.50 14.90
C GLY A 1033 -0.47 55.64 13.98
N GLU A 1034 0.78 55.62 13.51
CA GLU A 1034 1.36 56.66 12.64
C GLU A 1034 0.92 56.55 11.17
N ILE A 1035 0.60 55.34 10.70
CA ILE A 1035 0.13 55.08 9.33
C ILE A 1035 -1.21 54.36 9.36
N ASP A 1036 -2.05 54.64 8.35
CA ASP A 1036 -3.32 53.95 8.19
C ASP A 1036 -3.13 52.52 7.65
N PHE A 1037 -4.22 51.75 7.63
CA PHE A 1037 -4.20 50.38 7.16
C PHE A 1037 -3.75 50.24 5.70
N PHE A 1038 -4.21 51.13 4.83
CA PHE A 1038 -3.94 51.04 3.39
C PHE A 1038 -2.45 51.24 3.12
N GLN A 1039 -1.83 52.20 3.79
CA GLN A 1039 -0.39 52.46 3.75
C GLN A 1039 0.43 51.29 4.31
N TYR A 1040 -0.03 50.67 5.39
CA TYR A 1040 0.61 49.48 5.94
C TYR A 1040 0.56 48.29 4.96
N ILE A 1041 -0.59 48.01 4.32
CA ILE A 1041 -0.70 46.96 3.32
C ILE A 1041 0.16 47.23 2.10
N GLN A 1042 0.13 48.45 1.57
CA GLN A 1042 0.96 48.81 0.42
C GLN A 1042 2.45 48.61 0.71
N SER A 1043 2.87 48.90 1.94
CA SER A 1043 4.25 48.66 2.41
C SER A 1043 4.59 47.16 2.44
N LEU A 1044 3.70 46.34 3.01
CA LEU A 1044 3.88 44.88 3.04
C LEU A 1044 3.85 44.24 1.64
N GLU A 1045 2.97 44.70 0.75
CA GLU A 1045 2.90 44.21 -0.63
C GLU A 1045 4.19 44.53 -1.40
N ASN A 1046 4.72 45.74 -1.25
CA ASN A 1046 5.99 46.13 -1.86
C ASN A 1046 7.16 45.28 -1.33
N ALA A 1047 7.25 45.08 -0.02
CA ALA A 1047 8.30 44.24 0.56
C ALA A 1047 8.18 42.77 0.14
N THR A 1048 6.95 42.26 0.08
CA THR A 1048 6.67 40.88 -0.35
C THR A 1048 7.00 40.70 -1.84
N ALA A 1049 6.65 41.66 -2.70
CA ALA A 1049 6.98 41.61 -4.13
C ALA A 1049 8.49 41.53 -4.35
N ILE A 1050 9.28 42.34 -3.63
CA ILE A 1050 10.76 42.29 -3.71
C ILE A 1050 11.29 40.90 -3.31
N GLN A 1051 10.70 40.25 -2.30
CA GLN A 1051 11.09 38.91 -1.86
C GLN A 1051 10.67 37.82 -2.87
N VAL A 1052 9.46 37.90 -3.43
CA VAL A 1052 8.97 36.93 -4.43
C VAL A 1052 9.76 37.04 -5.72
N ASP A 1053 10.01 38.27 -6.22
CA ASP A 1053 10.80 38.51 -7.42
C ASP A 1053 12.21 37.90 -7.28
N TYR A 1054 12.83 38.02 -6.11
CA TYR A 1054 14.11 37.37 -5.85
C TYR A 1054 14.02 35.84 -5.97
N LEU A 1055 13.01 35.22 -5.35
CA LEU A 1055 12.82 33.77 -5.40
C LEU A 1055 12.60 33.28 -6.84
N ASP A 1056 11.81 34.01 -7.63
CA ASP A 1056 11.56 33.72 -9.04
C ASP A 1056 12.86 33.80 -9.85
N ASN A 1057 13.64 34.86 -9.66
CA ASN A 1057 14.92 35.04 -10.34
C ASN A 1057 15.93 33.96 -9.95
N VAL A 1058 15.96 33.51 -8.68
CA VAL A 1058 16.85 32.41 -8.25
C VAL A 1058 16.41 31.08 -8.85
N LEU A 1059 15.11 30.79 -8.91
CA LEU A 1059 14.60 29.58 -9.56
C LEU A 1059 14.96 29.54 -11.05
N GLN A 1060 14.74 30.65 -11.76
CA GLN A 1060 15.08 30.73 -13.19
C GLN A 1060 16.60 30.69 -13.43
N TYR A 1061 17.38 31.33 -12.56
CA TYR A 1061 18.85 31.23 -12.59
C TYR A 1061 19.32 29.78 -12.44
N ASN A 1062 18.83 29.08 -11.42
CA ASN A 1062 19.19 27.68 -11.17
C ASN A 1062 18.76 26.77 -12.32
N ARG A 1063 17.55 26.96 -12.85
CA ARG A 1063 17.08 26.21 -14.03
C ARG A 1063 17.96 26.46 -15.25
N THR A 1064 18.33 27.71 -15.52
CA THR A 1064 19.19 28.08 -16.65
C THR A 1064 20.61 27.50 -16.49
N GLN A 1065 21.12 27.48 -15.26
CA GLN A 1065 22.40 26.85 -14.95
C GLN A 1065 22.36 25.33 -15.15
N LEU A 1066 21.26 24.67 -14.75
CA LEU A 1066 21.04 23.24 -15.02
C LEU A 1066 20.88 22.95 -16.51
N ASP A 1067 20.20 23.82 -17.27
CA ASP A 1067 20.07 23.73 -18.73
C ASP A 1067 21.44 23.76 -19.42
N LEU A 1068 22.36 24.60 -18.94
CA LEU A 1068 23.75 24.67 -19.42
C LEU A 1068 24.56 23.44 -19.00
N GLN A 1069 24.38 22.97 -17.76
CA GLN A 1069 25.12 21.82 -17.25
C GLN A 1069 24.78 20.52 -17.98
N TYR A 1070 23.50 20.24 -18.23
CA TYR A 1070 23.04 18.95 -18.75
C TYR A 1070 22.60 18.96 -20.22
N LEU A 1071 22.56 20.13 -20.87
CA LEU A 1071 22.12 20.35 -22.26
C LEU A 1071 20.84 19.58 -22.63
N ASN A 1072 19.71 20.26 -22.42
CA ASN A 1072 18.39 19.77 -22.78
C ASN A 1072 17.70 20.77 -23.73
N PHE A 1073 17.97 20.64 -25.03
CA PHE A 1073 17.49 21.53 -26.09
C PHE A 1073 16.46 20.87 -27.01
#